data_AF-A0A1Q9NZX7-F1
#
_entry.id   AF-A0A1Q9NZX7-F1
#
_cell.length_a   1.000
_cell.length_b   1.000
_cell.length_c   1.000
_cell.angle_alpha   90.00
_cell.angle_beta   90.00
_cell.angle_gamma   90.00
#
_symmetry.space_group_name_H-M   'P 1'
#
loop_
_entity.id
_entity.type
_entity.pdbx_description
1 polymer ?
#
loop_
_entity_poly.entity_id
_entity_poly.type
_entity_poly.pdbx_seq_one_letter_code
_entity_poly.pdbx_strand_id
1 'polypeptide(L)'
;MSGRGRMISRILQLLIFFLLVLFNVQSSNGIATSSLLSTGGSGYYLDTSFSSTTMTQGLDYSVTTKLHVQSFGSSISDFHDIVLYLAFVNGSTIVQPFQSTGLGVVGSIGGEYQFIISVSPTSSFPASTDIYVGTIFREDKSFATDPTTDTGWIYLTSITVIEAEINVPIIDYWSPAVYQQLNEDDDDGTPGTYIYHEDYITSINYDADWVGDNNWNNFPSFYNDLYATVYSWQVETATQYFLGYTFYHPRDWEDGNIDSEHENDMEGILVVVQKDANNKYGDFLYMQTIAHSSLYDYIDFQSTPSSSITSKSGHSIDGDVSFDLYSGGSHPKVFLEAKGHGAYGEASDASFDFNKPYIRYIFGDTAGLPSLTGDDNSNIEEDVTYTLTNFNEVWGKRDDANLFYSFGKFLGNDDDSANAADDCGNGLTVICQENSASAPWGWDQGSDYSGQIWYEPAELGNNHFTFSDTFDSPTTCASSLYTNRTVINMCLLSADTTIPDVSGPSTYQYTVGDTGNSLSFTLGDTHPGLYNTTMDGVLYNSTKSWTNGSVSIAIDNLGVGSHTLIIYVYDSENNTQSKSVSIDVLQLPDTTLPDISGPSTYQYTVGNTGNSLSFTLGDKNPGVYNTTMNGGLYNSTKTWTNGSLSINVDGLGVGIHTLIIYIYDLEGNQQSHTVNIEVLPILEPDTASPDITGPTNYQYIVDETENILVLTIGDINPNVYDVLLDGKIYLNDIAWINGTISITIDGLGIGTYILEVVVYDMESNFVKHTISITVEDIEMTSTPTTTSPVTPTTIPISASETSTISSTTGMQSSVVDNSITSSNSESSEGPTTKSSTTSDSSFLFYPLLVSIVVLIYKTRNRK
;
A
#
# COMPACT_ATOMS: atom_id res chain seq x y z
N MET A 1 -34.39 -29.26 -31.62
CA MET A 1 -33.25 -30.11 -32.04
C MET A 1 -32.12 -29.17 -32.45
N SER A 2 -30.83 -29.38 -32.15
CA SER A 2 -30.17 -30.53 -31.48
C SER A 2 -29.12 -30.14 -30.43
N GLY A 3 -28.99 -28.84 -30.06
CA GLY A 3 -27.84 -28.34 -29.27
C GLY A 3 -27.87 -28.48 -27.73
N ARG A 4 -29.04 -28.48 -27.07
CA ARG A 4 -29.13 -28.41 -25.58
C ARG A 4 -29.17 -29.75 -24.83
N GLY A 5 -29.09 -30.89 -25.53
CA GLY A 5 -29.20 -32.22 -24.89
C GLY A 5 -27.95 -32.69 -24.14
N ARG A 6 -26.74 -32.39 -24.66
CA ARG A 6 -25.49 -32.97 -24.13
C ARG A 6 -25.07 -32.42 -22.77
N MET A 7 -25.30 -31.13 -22.50
CA MET A 7 -24.91 -30.51 -21.22
C MET A 7 -25.77 -31.02 -20.05
N ILE A 8 -27.09 -31.12 -20.24
CA ILE A 8 -27.99 -31.75 -19.26
C ILE A 8 -27.68 -33.24 -19.13
N SER A 9 -27.35 -33.95 -20.22
CA SER A 9 -26.91 -35.36 -20.14
C SER A 9 -25.66 -35.53 -19.28
N ARG A 10 -24.64 -34.69 -19.44
CA ARG A 10 -23.41 -34.78 -18.63
C ARG A 10 -23.64 -34.40 -17.17
N ILE A 11 -24.42 -33.36 -16.87
CA ILE A 11 -24.76 -33.00 -15.47
C ILE A 11 -25.63 -34.08 -14.83
N LEU A 12 -26.59 -34.67 -15.56
CA LEU A 12 -27.41 -35.76 -15.05
C LEU A 12 -26.61 -37.05 -14.92
N GLN A 13 -25.65 -37.33 -15.79
CA GLN A 13 -24.71 -38.45 -15.63
C GLN A 13 -23.78 -38.23 -14.44
N LEU A 14 -23.25 -37.02 -14.21
CA LEU A 14 -22.47 -36.71 -13.00
C LEU A 14 -23.32 -36.87 -11.74
N LEU A 15 -24.54 -36.33 -11.69
CA LEU A 15 -25.42 -36.53 -10.53
C LEU A 15 -25.82 -38.00 -10.34
N ILE A 16 -26.02 -38.77 -11.41
CA ILE A 16 -26.30 -40.22 -11.32
C ILE A 16 -25.05 -40.97 -10.85
N PHE A 17 -23.84 -40.56 -11.23
CA PHE A 17 -22.58 -41.14 -10.75
C PHE A 17 -22.36 -40.80 -9.27
N PHE A 18 -22.55 -39.54 -8.88
CA PHE A 18 -22.48 -39.11 -7.48
C PHE A 18 -23.55 -39.78 -6.60
N LEU A 19 -24.77 -39.98 -7.11
CA LEU A 19 -25.79 -40.79 -6.43
C LEU A 19 -25.45 -42.29 -6.42
N LEU A 20 -24.74 -42.82 -7.42
CA LEU A 20 -24.28 -44.22 -7.38
C LEU A 20 -23.13 -44.43 -6.39
N VAL A 21 -22.25 -43.43 -6.21
CA VAL A 21 -21.21 -43.45 -5.16
C VAL A 21 -21.84 -43.27 -3.77
N LEU A 22 -22.82 -42.38 -3.60
CA LEU A 22 -23.49 -42.14 -2.31
C LEU A 22 -24.63 -43.13 -1.97
N PHE A 23 -25.14 -43.89 -2.94
CA PHE A 23 -26.19 -44.89 -2.76
C PHE A 23 -25.90 -46.21 -3.50
N ASN A 24 -24.65 -46.69 -3.46
CA ASN A 24 -24.39 -48.10 -3.77
C ASN A 24 -23.20 -48.75 -3.04
N VAL A 25 -23.05 -48.46 -1.75
CA VAL A 25 -22.60 -49.48 -0.79
C VAL A 25 -23.84 -50.01 -0.04
N GLN A 26 -24.66 -50.81 -0.74
CA GLN A 26 -25.32 -51.90 -0.03
C GLN A 26 -24.20 -52.90 0.31
N SER A 27 -23.65 -52.81 1.52
CA SER A 27 -22.76 -53.84 2.02
C SER A 27 -23.55 -55.15 2.05
N SER A 28 -23.16 -56.08 1.17
CA SER A 28 -23.67 -57.43 1.17
C SER A 28 -22.99 -58.14 2.33
N ASN A 29 -23.46 -57.89 3.56
CA ASN A 29 -22.88 -58.48 4.76
C ASN A 29 -23.02 -60.01 4.66
N GLY A 30 -21.94 -60.67 4.27
CA GLY A 30 -21.83 -62.12 4.33
C GLY A 30 -21.96 -62.55 5.79
N ILE A 31 -22.92 -63.42 6.08
CA ILE A 31 -23.08 -64.06 7.39
C ILE A 31 -23.02 -65.57 7.15
N ALA A 32 -22.04 -66.23 7.77
CA ALA A 32 -21.81 -67.66 7.64
C ALA A 32 -21.81 -68.30 9.03
N THR A 33 -22.73 -69.24 9.24
CA THR A 33 -22.90 -69.98 10.50
C THR A 33 -22.62 -71.46 10.29
N SER A 34 -21.82 -72.07 11.16
CA SER A 34 -21.47 -73.50 11.02
C SER A 34 -21.13 -74.16 12.34
N SER A 35 -21.71 -75.34 12.58
CA SER A 35 -21.44 -76.15 13.78
C SER A 35 -20.23 -77.06 13.58
N LEU A 36 -19.33 -77.06 14.55
CA LEU A 36 -18.09 -77.84 14.58
C LEU A 36 -17.99 -78.68 15.87
N LEU A 37 -17.08 -79.64 15.86
CA LEU A 37 -16.75 -80.52 16.98
C LEU A 37 -15.23 -80.49 17.18
N SER A 38 -14.75 -80.28 18.41
CA SER A 38 -13.31 -80.42 18.73
C SER A 38 -12.93 -81.91 18.81
N THR A 39 -11.64 -82.24 18.77
CA THR A 39 -11.22 -83.65 18.84
C THR A 39 -11.53 -84.31 20.19
N GLY A 40 -11.71 -83.49 21.25
CA GLY A 40 -12.22 -83.91 22.55
C GLY A 40 -13.74 -84.04 22.67
N GLY A 41 -14.50 -83.79 21.59
CA GLY A 41 -15.95 -83.97 21.54
C GLY A 41 -16.78 -82.83 22.13
N SER A 42 -16.19 -81.64 22.32
CA SER A 42 -16.95 -80.42 22.62
C SER A 42 -17.64 -79.90 21.35
N GLY A 43 -18.92 -79.55 21.45
CA GLY A 43 -19.70 -78.96 20.37
C GLY A 43 -19.74 -77.44 20.47
N TYR A 44 -19.49 -76.78 19.35
CA TYR A 44 -19.56 -75.33 19.22
C TYR A 44 -20.04 -74.93 17.83
N TYR A 45 -20.34 -73.65 17.63
CA TYR A 45 -20.48 -73.09 16.29
C TYR A 45 -19.79 -71.74 16.18
N LEU A 46 -19.36 -71.41 14.97
CA LEU A 46 -18.96 -70.06 14.61
C LEU A 46 -20.10 -69.35 13.88
N ASP A 47 -20.30 -68.08 14.20
CA ASP A 47 -21.09 -67.11 13.42
C ASP A 47 -20.14 -66.01 12.96
N THR A 48 -19.82 -65.95 11.67
CA THR A 48 -18.85 -65.00 11.10
C THR A 48 -19.55 -64.03 10.17
N SER A 49 -19.28 -62.74 10.38
CA SER A 49 -19.86 -61.62 9.66
C SER A 49 -18.78 -60.70 9.09
N PHE A 50 -19.01 -60.22 7.87
CA PHE A 50 -18.09 -59.37 7.12
C PHE A 50 -18.61 -57.93 7.02
N SER A 51 -17.69 -56.97 7.15
CA SER A 51 -17.96 -55.56 6.87
C SER A 51 -18.27 -55.30 5.38
N SER A 52 -17.70 -56.09 4.47
CA SER A 52 -18.01 -56.07 3.03
C SER A 52 -17.59 -57.39 2.36
N THR A 53 -18.26 -57.79 1.27
CA THR A 53 -17.76 -58.82 0.32
C THR A 53 -17.00 -58.24 -0.88
N THR A 54 -16.89 -56.92 -0.96
CA THR A 54 -15.99 -56.22 -1.88
C THR A 54 -14.92 -55.52 -1.06
N MET A 55 -13.67 -55.95 -1.21
CA MET A 55 -12.52 -55.30 -0.58
C MET A 55 -11.82 -54.40 -1.59
N THR A 56 -11.43 -53.21 -1.15
CA THR A 56 -10.71 -52.22 -1.92
C THR A 56 -9.26 -52.21 -1.44
N GLN A 57 -8.28 -52.25 -2.34
CA GLN A 57 -6.87 -52.27 -1.96
C GLN A 57 -6.49 -51.01 -1.13
N GLY A 58 -5.65 -51.18 -0.10
CA GLY A 58 -5.24 -50.09 0.80
C GLY A 58 -6.27 -49.61 1.83
N LEU A 59 -7.46 -50.22 1.93
CA LEU A 59 -8.44 -49.90 2.99
C LEU A 59 -8.55 -51.03 4.03
N ASP A 60 -8.76 -50.66 5.29
CA ASP A 60 -8.94 -51.61 6.39
C ASP A 60 -10.34 -52.24 6.41
N TYR A 61 -10.39 -53.58 6.47
CA TYR A 61 -11.61 -54.36 6.61
C TYR A 61 -11.65 -55.12 7.92
N SER A 62 -12.81 -55.11 8.59
CA SER A 62 -13.04 -55.93 9.78
C SER A 62 -13.82 -57.20 9.44
N VAL A 63 -13.31 -58.33 9.92
CA VAL A 63 -14.00 -59.62 9.96
C VAL A 63 -14.37 -59.91 11.42
N THR A 64 -15.65 -60.06 11.71
CA THR A 64 -16.15 -60.34 13.06
C THR A 64 -16.62 -61.78 13.15
N THR A 65 -15.93 -62.60 13.96
CA THR A 65 -16.32 -63.98 14.26
C THR A 65 -16.85 -64.07 15.68
N LYS A 66 -17.86 -64.92 15.91
CA LYS A 66 -18.39 -65.25 17.24
C LYS A 66 -18.29 -66.75 17.49
N LEU A 67 -17.68 -67.15 18.60
CA LEU A 67 -17.70 -68.52 19.10
C LEU A 67 -18.87 -68.72 20.06
N HIS A 68 -19.69 -69.72 19.80
CA HIS A 68 -20.78 -70.14 20.67
C HIS A 68 -20.59 -71.58 21.14
N VAL A 69 -20.42 -71.79 22.45
CA VAL A 69 -20.22 -73.13 23.02
C VAL A 69 -21.57 -73.84 23.23
N GLN A 70 -21.82 -74.93 22.51
CA GLN A 70 -23.05 -75.72 22.62
C GLN A 70 -22.96 -76.79 23.72
N SER A 71 -21.79 -77.44 23.87
CA SER A 71 -21.51 -78.42 24.92
C SER A 71 -20.01 -78.65 25.07
N PHE A 72 -19.55 -78.97 26.28
CA PHE A 72 -18.21 -79.53 26.47
C PHE A 72 -18.23 -81.07 26.37
N GLY A 73 -17.15 -81.65 25.85
CA GLY A 73 -16.93 -83.10 25.84
C GLY A 73 -16.76 -83.66 27.26
N SER A 74 -16.92 -84.97 27.45
CA SER A 74 -16.97 -85.60 28.79
C SER A 74 -15.67 -85.53 29.61
N SER A 75 -14.59 -84.99 29.04
CA SER A 75 -13.30 -84.75 29.69
C SER A 75 -12.77 -83.32 29.50
N ILE A 76 -13.62 -82.40 29.07
CA ILE A 76 -13.32 -80.97 28.90
C ILE A 76 -14.31 -80.17 29.75
N SER A 77 -13.86 -79.06 30.35
CA SER A 77 -14.67 -78.12 31.12
C SER A 77 -14.68 -76.70 30.54
N ASP A 78 -13.71 -76.43 29.67
CA ASP A 78 -13.29 -75.12 29.24
C ASP A 78 -12.28 -75.26 28.09
N PHE A 79 -12.35 -74.32 27.14
CA PHE A 79 -11.40 -74.19 26.04
C PHE A 79 -10.25 -73.26 26.45
N HIS A 80 -9.01 -73.64 26.15
CA HIS A 80 -7.80 -72.85 26.48
C HIS A 80 -7.03 -72.40 25.24
N ASP A 81 -6.47 -71.20 25.31
CA ASP A 81 -5.54 -70.60 24.33
C ASP A 81 -6.05 -70.70 22.88
N ILE A 82 -7.30 -70.28 22.68
CA ILE A 82 -8.00 -70.34 21.39
C ILE A 82 -7.31 -69.43 20.36
N VAL A 83 -7.01 -69.98 19.19
CA VAL A 83 -6.49 -69.23 18.04
C VAL A 83 -7.47 -69.36 16.87
N LEU A 84 -7.96 -68.21 16.37
CA LEU A 84 -8.64 -68.11 15.08
C LEU A 84 -7.61 -67.85 13.98
N TYR A 85 -7.84 -68.50 12.85
CA TYR A 85 -7.13 -68.27 11.60
C TYR A 85 -8.12 -67.80 10.53
N LEU A 86 -7.71 -66.83 9.74
CA LEU A 86 -8.42 -66.36 8.55
C LEU A 86 -7.50 -66.57 7.36
N ALA A 87 -7.90 -67.41 6.40
CA ALA A 87 -7.12 -67.71 5.21
C ALA A 87 -7.83 -67.17 3.97
N PHE A 88 -7.09 -66.38 3.19
CA PHE A 88 -7.46 -65.97 1.85
C PHE A 88 -6.88 -66.96 0.85
N VAL A 89 -7.70 -67.54 -0.02
CA VAL A 89 -7.35 -68.67 -0.89
C VAL A 89 -7.72 -68.38 -2.33
N ASN A 90 -6.82 -68.68 -3.27
CA ASN A 90 -7.09 -68.67 -4.70
C ASN A 90 -6.89 -70.10 -5.24
N GLY A 91 -8.00 -70.76 -5.60
CA GLY A 91 -7.99 -72.16 -6.03
C GLY A 91 -7.56 -73.10 -4.89
N SER A 92 -6.29 -73.51 -4.89
CA SER A 92 -5.67 -74.36 -3.84
C SER A 92 -4.40 -73.72 -3.25
N THR A 93 -4.28 -72.40 -3.30
CA THR A 93 -3.11 -71.66 -2.80
C THR A 93 -3.57 -70.61 -1.80
N ILE A 94 -3.02 -70.66 -0.58
CA ILE A 94 -3.22 -69.62 0.43
C ILE A 94 -2.44 -68.38 -0.03
N VAL A 95 -3.13 -67.26 -0.20
CA VAL A 95 -2.59 -65.96 -0.63
C VAL A 95 -2.05 -65.19 0.58
N GLN A 96 -2.84 -65.11 1.66
CA GLN A 96 -2.45 -64.49 2.94
C GLN A 96 -3.11 -65.22 4.13
N PRO A 97 -2.34 -65.61 5.17
CA PRO A 97 -2.86 -66.13 6.43
C PRO A 97 -2.81 -65.08 7.55
N PHE A 98 -3.95 -64.80 8.18
CA PHE A 98 -4.02 -63.98 9.39
C PHE A 98 -4.36 -64.86 10.61
N GLN A 99 -3.81 -64.51 11.77
CA GLN A 99 -4.06 -65.20 13.05
C GLN A 99 -4.42 -64.20 14.14
N SER A 100 -5.40 -64.54 14.99
CA SER A 100 -5.66 -63.80 16.23
C SER A 100 -4.68 -64.24 17.33
N THR A 101 -4.13 -63.31 18.11
CA THR A 101 -3.41 -63.70 19.33
C THR A 101 -4.33 -64.38 20.35
N GLY A 102 -3.79 -65.33 21.13
CA GLY A 102 -4.58 -66.29 21.90
C GLY A 102 -5.42 -65.67 23.02
N LEU A 103 -6.72 -65.97 23.05
CA LEU A 103 -7.71 -65.32 23.91
C LEU A 103 -8.15 -66.18 25.11
N GLY A 104 -7.20 -66.45 26.01
CA GLY A 104 -7.48 -66.87 27.39
C GLY A 104 -8.25 -68.19 27.55
N VAL A 105 -9.29 -68.18 28.38
CA VAL A 105 -10.05 -69.38 28.79
C VAL A 105 -11.57 -69.16 28.63
N VAL A 106 -12.23 -70.08 27.94
CA VAL A 106 -13.66 -70.05 27.63
C VAL A 106 -14.37 -71.25 28.29
N GLY A 107 -15.00 -71.00 29.44
CA GLY A 107 -15.52 -72.04 30.34
C GLY A 107 -17.04 -72.07 30.55
N SER A 108 -17.86 -71.57 29.61
CA SER A 108 -19.33 -71.54 29.77
C SER A 108 -20.10 -72.08 28.57
N ILE A 109 -20.96 -73.08 28.81
CA ILE A 109 -21.95 -73.55 27.84
C ILE A 109 -23.02 -72.47 27.66
N GLY A 110 -23.34 -72.14 26.40
CA GLY A 110 -24.20 -71.01 26.04
C GLY A 110 -23.48 -69.65 26.05
N GLY A 111 -22.18 -69.60 26.33
CA GLY A 111 -21.38 -68.39 26.19
C GLY A 111 -21.16 -68.01 24.72
N GLU A 112 -21.15 -66.71 24.45
CA GLU A 112 -20.83 -66.08 23.16
C GLU A 112 -19.56 -65.24 23.34
N TYR A 113 -18.59 -65.41 22.45
CA TYR A 113 -17.31 -64.73 22.50
C TYR A 113 -16.99 -64.13 21.13
N GLN A 114 -16.81 -62.80 21.07
CA GLN A 114 -16.59 -62.06 19.83
C GLN A 114 -15.10 -61.81 19.59
N PHE A 115 -14.70 -61.96 18.32
CA PHE A 115 -13.35 -61.77 17.81
C PHE A 115 -13.42 -60.82 16.61
N ILE A 116 -12.46 -59.91 16.50
CA ILE A 116 -12.35 -58.98 15.36
C ILE A 116 -10.95 -59.12 14.77
N ILE A 117 -10.87 -59.38 13.47
CA ILE A 117 -9.64 -59.40 12.69
C ILE A 117 -9.69 -58.21 11.74
N SER A 118 -8.75 -57.27 11.87
CA SER A 118 -8.52 -56.23 10.88
C SER A 118 -7.62 -56.77 9.77
N VAL A 119 -7.98 -56.51 8.52
CA VAL A 119 -7.26 -56.93 7.33
C VAL A 119 -7.01 -55.70 6.46
N SER A 120 -5.74 -55.34 6.27
CA SER A 120 -5.31 -54.30 5.35
C SER A 120 -4.64 -54.94 4.13
N PRO A 121 -5.23 -54.87 2.92
CA PRO A 121 -4.66 -55.44 1.71
C PRO A 121 -3.58 -54.51 1.13
N THR A 122 -2.36 -54.64 1.63
CA THR A 122 -1.17 -53.84 1.22
C THR A 122 -0.37 -54.46 0.07
N SER A 123 -0.76 -55.63 -0.43
CA SER A 123 -0.08 -56.36 -1.52
C SER A 123 -1.09 -56.96 -2.50
N SER A 124 -0.61 -57.46 -3.65
CA SER A 124 -1.46 -57.88 -4.77
C SER A 124 -2.33 -59.11 -4.46
N PHE A 125 -3.61 -58.89 -4.18
CA PHE A 125 -4.61 -59.95 -4.09
C PHE A 125 -5.22 -60.26 -5.48
N PRO A 126 -5.58 -61.52 -5.77
CA PRO A 126 -6.39 -61.86 -6.93
C PRO A 126 -7.79 -61.21 -6.85
N ALA A 127 -8.25 -60.66 -7.99
CA ALA A 127 -9.52 -59.92 -8.09
C ALA A 127 -10.78 -60.70 -7.65
N SER A 128 -10.70 -62.03 -7.57
CA SER A 128 -11.63 -62.88 -6.83
C SER A 128 -10.84 -63.83 -5.94
N THR A 129 -11.14 -63.85 -4.65
CA THR A 129 -10.43 -64.65 -3.63
C THR A 129 -11.43 -65.25 -2.65
N ASP A 130 -11.27 -66.52 -2.27
CA ASP A 130 -12.14 -67.22 -1.32
C ASP A 130 -11.64 -67.04 0.12
N ILE A 131 -12.55 -66.80 1.08
CA ILE A 131 -12.21 -66.65 2.50
C ILE A 131 -12.66 -67.87 3.31
N TYR A 132 -11.74 -68.37 4.13
CA TYR A 132 -11.96 -69.44 5.09
C TYR A 132 -11.62 -68.99 6.52
N VAL A 133 -12.37 -69.45 7.53
CA VAL A 133 -12.01 -69.33 8.95
C VAL A 133 -11.80 -70.70 9.57
N GLY A 134 -10.82 -70.83 10.45
CA GLY A 134 -10.53 -72.05 11.21
C GLY A 134 -10.20 -71.73 12.66
N THR A 135 -10.41 -72.69 13.55
CA THR A 135 -10.10 -72.60 14.99
C THR A 135 -9.15 -73.70 15.43
N ILE A 136 -8.13 -73.35 16.22
CA ILE A 136 -7.39 -74.30 17.07
C ILE A 136 -7.76 -74.06 18.53
N PHE A 137 -7.97 -75.16 19.24
CA PHE A 137 -8.01 -75.22 20.71
C PHE A 137 -6.74 -75.93 21.18
N ARG A 138 -6.17 -75.55 22.34
CA ARG A 138 -4.90 -76.12 22.81
C ARG A 138 -4.94 -77.63 23.08
N GLU A 139 -6.12 -78.19 23.32
CA GLU A 139 -6.33 -79.65 23.39
C GLU A 139 -6.24 -80.38 22.04
N ASP A 140 -6.45 -79.69 20.90
CA ASP A 140 -6.38 -80.25 19.55
C ASP A 140 -4.92 -80.24 19.05
N LYS A 141 -4.40 -81.41 18.67
CA LYS A 141 -2.94 -81.64 18.51
C LYS A 141 -2.33 -81.31 17.16
N SER A 142 -3.11 -80.83 16.20
CA SER A 142 -2.65 -80.56 14.84
C SER A 142 -3.61 -79.61 14.14
N PHE A 143 -3.09 -78.56 13.49
CA PHE A 143 -3.91 -77.74 12.62
C PHE A 143 -4.15 -78.41 11.28
N ALA A 144 -5.32 -78.11 10.71
CA ALA A 144 -5.65 -78.34 9.31
C ALA A 144 -4.83 -77.38 8.44
N THR A 145 -3.97 -77.89 7.56
CA THR A 145 -3.04 -77.09 6.76
C THR A 145 -3.61 -76.58 5.44
N ASP A 146 -4.61 -77.26 4.89
CA ASP A 146 -5.28 -76.88 3.64
C ASP A 146 -6.75 -76.48 3.91
N PRO A 147 -7.11 -75.19 3.79
CA PRO A 147 -8.48 -74.72 4.02
C PRO A 147 -9.54 -75.35 3.11
N THR A 148 -9.13 -75.90 1.97
CA THR A 148 -10.04 -76.44 0.94
C THR A 148 -10.34 -77.93 1.13
N THR A 149 -9.45 -78.69 1.79
CA THR A 149 -9.60 -80.15 1.99
C THR A 149 -9.74 -80.60 3.43
N ASP A 150 -9.20 -79.85 4.40
CA ASP A 150 -8.99 -80.37 5.75
C ASP A 150 -10.16 -80.05 6.70
N THR A 151 -10.54 -81.02 7.53
CA THR A 151 -11.60 -80.86 8.52
C THR A 151 -11.16 -79.91 9.66
N GLY A 152 -11.82 -78.77 9.77
CA GLY A 152 -11.53 -77.73 10.78
C GLY A 152 -11.67 -76.31 10.24
N TRP A 153 -11.69 -76.16 8.92
CA TRP A 153 -11.97 -74.90 8.23
C TRP A 153 -13.44 -74.79 7.80
N ILE A 154 -13.90 -73.55 7.68
CA ILE A 154 -15.23 -73.14 7.24
C ILE A 154 -15.05 -72.19 6.07
N TYR A 155 -15.57 -72.56 4.90
CA TYR A 155 -15.72 -71.61 3.78
C TYR A 155 -16.81 -70.59 4.11
N LEU A 156 -16.52 -69.32 3.84
CA LEU A 156 -17.38 -68.20 4.21
C LEU A 156 -18.05 -67.58 2.99
N THR A 157 -17.22 -67.08 2.06
CA THR A 157 -17.63 -66.45 0.81
C THR A 157 -16.42 -66.21 -0.08
N SER A 158 -16.63 -66.16 -1.39
CA SER A 158 -15.75 -65.41 -2.29
C SER A 158 -15.90 -63.91 -2.00
N ILE A 159 -14.79 -63.18 -2.05
CA ILE A 159 -14.77 -61.72 -2.13
C ILE A 159 -14.30 -61.28 -3.51
N THR A 160 -14.80 -60.12 -3.95
CA THR A 160 -14.17 -59.38 -5.04
C THR A 160 -13.15 -58.43 -4.44
N VAL A 161 -11.90 -58.48 -4.92
CA VAL A 161 -10.92 -57.43 -4.64
C VAL A 161 -10.91 -56.48 -5.83
N ILE A 162 -11.13 -55.20 -5.55
CA ILE A 162 -10.93 -54.12 -6.50
C ILE A 162 -9.69 -53.34 -6.09
N GLU A 163 -8.90 -52.92 -7.06
CA GLU A 163 -7.93 -51.85 -6.83
C GLU A 163 -8.71 -50.61 -6.40
N ALA A 164 -8.18 -49.88 -5.40
CA ALA A 164 -8.60 -48.51 -5.22
C ALA A 164 -8.16 -47.71 -6.45
N GLU A 165 -9.04 -46.88 -6.99
CA GLU A 165 -8.60 -45.62 -7.61
C GLU A 165 -8.11 -44.69 -6.47
N ILE A 166 -6.99 -45.06 -5.82
CA ILE A 166 -6.12 -44.05 -5.23
C ILE A 166 -5.58 -43.31 -6.44
N ASN A 167 -6.22 -42.18 -6.72
CA ASN A 167 -5.73 -41.23 -7.70
C ASN A 167 -4.62 -40.42 -7.02
N VAL A 168 -3.52 -41.11 -6.72
CA VAL A 168 -2.27 -40.54 -6.20
C VAL A 168 -1.93 -39.34 -7.09
N PRO A 169 -1.74 -38.14 -6.54
CA PRO A 169 -1.28 -37.00 -7.30
C PRO A 169 -0.01 -37.34 -8.09
N ILE A 170 0.12 -36.78 -9.29
CA ILE A 170 1.27 -37.04 -10.16
C ILE A 170 2.60 -36.67 -9.47
N ILE A 171 2.59 -35.60 -8.66
CA ILE A 171 3.72 -35.11 -7.86
C ILE A 171 4.03 -36.00 -6.63
N ASP A 172 3.06 -36.77 -6.14
CA ASP A 172 3.27 -37.74 -5.06
C ASP A 172 3.88 -39.04 -5.63
N TYR A 173 3.46 -39.45 -6.83
CA TYR A 173 3.93 -40.68 -7.51
C TYR A 173 5.39 -40.61 -8.00
N TRP A 174 5.82 -39.43 -8.46
CA TRP A 174 7.18 -39.13 -8.95
C TRP A 174 8.04 -38.37 -7.93
N SER A 175 7.61 -38.33 -6.66
CA SER A 175 8.36 -37.71 -5.57
C SER A 175 9.75 -38.36 -5.44
N PRO A 176 10.84 -37.61 -5.24
CA PRO A 176 12.19 -38.18 -5.24
C PRO A 176 12.47 -39.09 -4.04
N ALA A 177 13.39 -40.03 -4.22
CA ALA A 177 14.09 -40.73 -3.15
C ALA A 177 15.40 -39.97 -2.89
N VAL A 178 15.45 -39.17 -1.82
CA VAL A 178 16.56 -38.22 -1.61
C VAL A 178 17.57 -38.85 -0.66
N TYR A 179 18.80 -39.00 -1.13
CA TYR A 179 19.93 -39.54 -0.40
C TYR A 179 20.83 -38.38 0.05
N GLN A 180 20.71 -37.96 1.30
CA GLN A 180 21.53 -36.92 1.89
C GLN A 180 22.82 -37.54 2.46
N GLN A 181 23.97 -37.18 1.90
CA GLN A 181 25.27 -37.50 2.49
C GLN A 181 25.41 -36.68 3.77
N LEU A 182 25.89 -37.30 4.86
CA LEU A 182 26.23 -36.59 6.10
C LEU A 182 27.74 -36.38 6.19
N ASN A 183 28.16 -35.37 6.96
CA ASN A 183 29.56 -35.18 7.37
C ASN A 183 30.12 -36.37 8.20
N GLU A 184 31.46 -36.49 8.29
CA GLU A 184 32.18 -37.46 9.13
C GLU A 184 33.30 -36.85 10.01
N ASP A 185 33.76 -35.63 9.72
CA ASP A 185 34.92 -34.99 10.38
C ASP A 185 34.48 -33.84 11.31
N ASP A 186 35.06 -33.71 12.51
CA ASP A 186 34.96 -32.49 13.34
C ASP A 186 35.73 -31.34 12.64
N ASP A 187 35.40 -30.08 12.94
CA ASP A 187 35.97 -28.84 12.34
C ASP A 187 37.53 -28.74 12.37
N ASP A 188 38.23 -29.58 13.14
CA ASP A 188 39.68 -29.66 13.21
C ASP A 188 40.32 -30.75 12.30
N GLY A 189 39.50 -31.46 11.51
CA GLY A 189 39.92 -32.55 10.63
C GLY A 189 40.26 -33.83 11.38
N THR A 190 39.60 -34.09 12.52
CA THR A 190 39.65 -35.38 13.21
C THR A 190 38.30 -36.10 13.17
N PRO A 191 38.27 -37.46 13.18
CA PRO A 191 37.02 -38.22 13.01
C PRO A 191 36.03 -37.91 14.13
N GLY A 192 34.88 -37.36 13.77
CA GLY A 192 34.18 -36.43 14.65
C GLY A 192 33.39 -37.03 15.80
N THR A 193 33.07 -36.21 16.80
CA THR A 193 32.17 -36.57 17.92
C THR A 193 30.74 -36.07 17.70
N TYR A 194 30.28 -36.22 16.45
CA TYR A 194 28.89 -36.27 15.98
C TYR A 194 27.93 -35.13 16.39
N ILE A 195 27.70 -34.20 15.46
CA ILE A 195 26.37 -33.60 15.22
C ILE A 195 26.15 -33.63 13.69
N TYR A 196 24.95 -33.98 13.24
CA TYR A 196 24.60 -34.14 11.81
C TYR A 196 23.43 -33.27 11.36
N HIS A 197 22.87 -32.45 12.24
CA HIS A 197 21.60 -31.75 11.99
C HIS A 197 21.74 -30.68 10.91
N GLU A 198 22.97 -30.26 10.66
CA GLU A 198 23.40 -29.23 9.74
C GLU A 198 23.14 -29.65 8.28
N ASP A 199 23.24 -30.95 7.99
CA ASP A 199 22.90 -31.56 6.70
C ASP A 199 21.38 -31.92 6.58
N TYR A 200 20.52 -31.60 7.56
CA TYR A 200 19.12 -32.07 7.56
C TYR A 200 18.17 -31.20 6.72
N ILE A 201 17.49 -31.83 5.76
CA ILE A 201 16.38 -31.23 5.00
C ILE A 201 15.24 -30.84 5.96
N THR A 202 14.81 -29.58 5.94
CA THR A 202 13.74 -29.07 6.81
C THR A 202 12.83 -28.03 6.11
N SER A 203 12.00 -27.33 6.86
CA SER A 203 11.18 -26.21 6.37
C SER A 203 11.88 -24.87 6.58
N ILE A 204 11.69 -23.91 5.68
CA ILE A 204 12.22 -22.52 5.77
C ILE A 204 11.82 -21.84 7.09
N ASN A 205 10.67 -22.24 7.62
CA ASN A 205 10.02 -21.68 8.80
C ASN A 205 10.02 -22.68 9.99
N TYR A 206 11.09 -23.47 10.16
CA TYR A 206 11.17 -24.54 11.17
C TYR A 206 11.06 -23.99 12.61
N ASP A 207 11.55 -22.77 12.85
CA ASP A 207 11.46 -22.03 14.12
C ASP A 207 10.08 -21.37 14.37
N ALA A 208 9.17 -21.50 13.39
CA ALA A 208 7.84 -20.93 13.31
C ALA A 208 7.74 -19.41 13.05
N ASP A 209 8.79 -18.75 12.53
CA ASP A 209 8.65 -17.43 11.89
C ASP A 209 8.96 -17.45 10.37
N TRP A 210 9.37 -16.33 9.76
CA TRP A 210 9.69 -16.21 8.33
C TRP A 210 10.72 -15.09 8.09
N VAL A 211 11.68 -14.99 8.99
CA VAL A 211 12.87 -14.15 8.91
C VAL A 211 13.97 -14.99 8.25
N GLY A 212 14.60 -14.45 7.21
CA GLY A 212 15.70 -15.13 6.51
C GLY A 212 17.04 -14.92 7.21
N ASP A 213 17.22 -13.76 7.86
CA ASP A 213 18.45 -13.32 8.55
C ASP A 213 18.51 -13.71 10.04
N ASN A 214 17.92 -14.86 10.39
CA ASN A 214 18.13 -15.52 11.68
C ASN A 214 18.13 -17.06 11.61
N ASN A 215 17.96 -17.64 10.42
CA ASN A 215 17.85 -19.08 10.19
C ASN A 215 19.14 -19.83 10.58
N TRP A 216 20.31 -19.19 10.46
CA TRP A 216 21.58 -19.76 10.92
C TRP A 216 21.69 -19.72 12.45
N ASN A 217 21.28 -18.61 13.09
CA ASN A 217 21.44 -18.39 14.53
C ASN A 217 20.39 -19.15 15.37
N ASN A 218 19.16 -19.31 14.86
CA ASN A 218 18.08 -20.01 15.55
C ASN A 218 18.29 -21.53 15.57
N PHE A 219 18.82 -22.09 14.48
CA PHE A 219 18.92 -23.52 14.21
C PHE A 219 19.41 -24.40 15.38
N PRO A 220 20.48 -24.05 16.15
CA PRO A 220 20.94 -24.85 17.30
C PRO A 220 19.93 -24.93 18.46
N SER A 221 18.93 -24.05 18.50
CA SER A 221 17.83 -24.09 19.48
C SER A 221 16.69 -25.04 19.07
N PHE A 222 16.62 -25.45 17.79
CA PHE A 222 15.50 -26.14 17.18
C PHE A 222 15.86 -27.52 16.58
N TYR A 223 17.01 -28.10 16.93
CA TYR A 223 17.43 -29.45 16.49
C TYR A 223 16.34 -30.55 16.64
N ASN A 224 15.37 -30.38 17.55
CA ASN A 224 14.30 -31.34 17.81
C ASN A 224 13.03 -31.10 16.97
N ASP A 225 13.02 -30.04 16.14
CA ASP A 225 11.88 -29.57 15.36
C ASP A 225 12.18 -29.50 13.85
N LEU A 226 13.34 -30.03 13.42
CA LEU A 226 13.79 -30.12 12.02
C LEU A 226 13.04 -31.22 11.22
N TYR A 227 11.72 -31.13 11.15
CA TYR A 227 10.87 -32.11 10.48
C TYR A 227 10.99 -32.04 8.95
N ALA A 228 11.28 -33.19 8.32
CA ALA A 228 11.63 -33.30 6.91
C ALA A 228 10.53 -32.79 5.96
N THR A 229 10.83 -31.71 5.25
CA THR A 229 9.88 -31.00 4.39
C THR A 229 10.51 -30.76 3.01
N VAL A 230 9.82 -31.17 1.96
CA VAL A 230 10.23 -30.90 0.57
C VAL A 230 9.21 -29.95 -0.05
N TYR A 231 9.64 -28.78 -0.48
CA TYR A 231 8.75 -27.84 -1.16
C TYR A 231 8.61 -28.22 -2.62
N SER A 232 7.41 -28.12 -3.19
CA SER A 232 7.13 -28.69 -4.51
C SER A 232 6.14 -27.88 -5.35
N TRP A 233 6.30 -27.92 -6.68
CA TRP A 233 5.42 -27.26 -7.64
C TRP A 233 5.13 -28.17 -8.85
N GLN A 234 3.94 -27.97 -9.43
CA GLN A 234 3.48 -28.72 -10.61
C GLN A 234 3.07 -27.75 -11.71
N VAL A 235 3.57 -27.99 -12.92
CA VAL A 235 3.18 -27.34 -14.17
C VAL A 235 2.93 -28.46 -15.21
N GLU A 236 2.03 -28.28 -16.17
CA GLU A 236 1.75 -29.32 -17.18
C GLU A 236 1.33 -28.77 -18.56
N THR A 237 1.98 -29.21 -19.63
CA THR A 237 1.60 -28.90 -21.03
C THR A 237 0.50 -29.86 -21.50
N ALA A 238 0.18 -29.90 -22.80
CA ALA A 238 -0.72 -30.92 -23.33
C ALA A 238 -0.04 -32.31 -23.34
N THR A 239 1.29 -32.37 -23.42
CA THR A 239 2.06 -33.62 -23.55
C THR A 239 3.04 -33.94 -22.41
N GLN A 240 3.33 -33.04 -21.46
CA GLN A 240 4.22 -33.31 -20.31
C GLN A 240 3.65 -32.85 -18.96
N TYR A 241 4.15 -33.45 -17.88
CA TYR A 241 4.18 -32.88 -16.53
C TYR A 241 5.58 -32.38 -16.22
N PHE A 242 5.67 -31.29 -15.46
CA PHE A 242 6.87 -30.66 -14.94
C PHE A 242 6.71 -30.57 -13.42
N LEU A 243 7.50 -31.34 -12.69
CA LEU A 243 7.35 -31.61 -11.26
C LEU A 243 8.63 -31.17 -10.54
N GLY A 244 8.57 -30.00 -9.92
CA GLY A 244 9.71 -29.44 -9.20
C GLY A 244 9.67 -29.79 -7.72
N TYR A 245 10.83 -30.06 -7.15
CA TYR A 245 11.02 -30.36 -5.73
C TYR A 245 12.29 -29.66 -5.24
N THR A 246 12.25 -29.04 -4.06
CA THR A 246 13.43 -28.43 -3.42
C THR A 246 13.70 -29.05 -2.06
N PHE A 247 14.98 -29.03 -1.71
CA PHE A 247 15.52 -29.42 -0.43
C PHE A 247 16.00 -28.12 0.22
N TYR A 248 15.64 -27.89 1.47
CA TYR A 248 15.99 -26.68 2.20
C TYR A 248 16.77 -27.03 3.44
N HIS A 249 17.88 -26.33 3.62
CA HIS A 249 18.78 -26.45 4.76
C HIS A 249 18.94 -25.05 5.37
N PRO A 250 19.04 -24.88 6.70
CA PRO A 250 19.16 -23.54 7.29
C PRO A 250 20.51 -22.84 7.01
N ARG A 251 21.46 -23.54 6.38
CA ARG A 251 22.88 -23.20 6.25
C ARG A 251 23.49 -23.84 4.98
N ASP A 252 24.42 -23.15 4.34
CA ASP A 252 25.51 -23.73 3.52
C ASP A 252 26.83 -23.55 4.29
N TRP A 253 27.61 -24.62 4.51
CA TRP A 253 28.77 -24.64 5.41
C TRP A 253 29.97 -25.40 4.83
N GLU A 254 31.19 -25.21 5.35
CA GLU A 254 32.38 -25.98 4.92
C GLU A 254 33.44 -26.26 6.01
N ASP A 255 34.28 -27.28 5.78
CA ASP A 255 35.49 -27.51 6.59
C ASP A 255 36.66 -26.63 6.12
N GLY A 256 36.73 -25.40 6.61
CA GLY A 256 38.04 -24.80 6.87
C GLY A 256 38.24 -23.30 6.67
N ASN A 257 38.38 -22.86 5.42
CA ASN A 257 39.06 -21.59 5.11
C ASN A 257 38.83 -21.05 3.68
N ILE A 258 37.70 -21.39 3.06
CA ILE A 258 37.30 -20.94 1.73
C ILE A 258 35.94 -20.24 1.86
N ASP A 259 35.82 -19.07 1.21
CA ASP A 259 34.71 -18.15 1.43
C ASP A 259 33.44 -18.55 0.64
N SER A 260 32.73 -19.61 1.04
CA SER A 260 31.42 -20.00 0.47
C SER A 260 30.24 -20.00 1.44
N GLU A 261 30.46 -20.17 2.75
CA GLU A 261 29.38 -20.34 3.73
C GLU A 261 28.34 -19.21 3.70
N HIS A 262 27.05 -19.57 3.81
CA HIS A 262 25.95 -18.61 3.85
C HIS A 262 24.68 -19.08 4.57
N GLU A 263 23.91 -18.11 5.06
CA GLU A 263 22.63 -18.32 5.73
C GLU A 263 21.49 -18.63 4.75
N ASN A 264 20.67 -19.63 5.12
CA ASN A 264 19.78 -20.38 4.24
C ASN A 264 20.56 -21.17 3.16
N ASP A 265 20.00 -22.28 2.72
CA ASP A 265 20.38 -22.95 1.48
C ASP A 265 19.14 -23.63 0.86
N MET A 266 19.08 -23.66 -0.46
CA MET A 266 17.96 -24.24 -1.20
C MET A 266 18.41 -24.77 -2.56
N GLU A 267 18.47 -26.09 -2.65
CA GLU A 267 18.77 -26.84 -3.87
C GLU A 267 17.57 -27.67 -4.34
N GLY A 268 17.64 -28.29 -5.52
CA GLY A 268 16.52 -29.10 -5.98
C GLY A 268 16.58 -29.64 -7.40
N ILE A 269 15.42 -30.15 -7.83
CA ILE A 269 15.25 -30.86 -9.10
C ILE A 269 13.98 -30.41 -9.83
N LEU A 270 13.98 -30.65 -11.15
CA LEU A 270 12.82 -30.68 -12.01
C LEU A 270 12.71 -32.05 -12.67
N VAL A 271 11.73 -32.86 -12.25
CA VAL A 271 11.38 -34.13 -12.88
C VAL A 271 10.36 -33.86 -13.99
N VAL A 272 10.65 -34.32 -15.20
CA VAL A 272 9.78 -34.13 -16.38
C VAL A 272 9.30 -35.48 -16.88
N VAL A 273 7.97 -35.58 -17.06
CA VAL A 273 7.26 -36.84 -17.32
C VAL A 273 6.42 -36.68 -18.58
N GLN A 274 6.61 -37.59 -19.52
CA GLN A 274 5.82 -37.67 -20.75
C GLN A 274 4.42 -38.22 -20.43
N LYS A 275 3.37 -37.51 -20.86
CA LYS A 275 1.99 -38.00 -20.74
C LYS A 275 1.74 -39.13 -21.74
N ASP A 276 1.25 -40.26 -21.24
CA ASP A 276 0.68 -41.35 -22.03
C ASP A 276 -0.82 -41.53 -21.71
N ALA A 277 -1.55 -42.15 -22.64
CA ALA A 277 -2.97 -42.47 -22.50
C ALA A 277 -3.24 -43.87 -21.91
N ASN A 278 -2.21 -44.70 -21.72
CA ASN A 278 -2.30 -46.04 -21.15
C ASN A 278 -1.70 -46.09 -19.73
N ASN A 279 -0.58 -45.39 -19.50
CA ASN A 279 -0.03 -45.15 -18.17
C ASN A 279 -0.62 -43.86 -17.55
N LYS A 280 -1.47 -44.00 -16.52
CA LYS A 280 -2.13 -42.87 -15.85
C LYS A 280 -1.18 -41.91 -15.11
N TYR A 281 0.06 -42.32 -14.87
CA TYR A 281 1.09 -41.49 -14.26
C TYR A 281 2.11 -40.97 -15.26
N GLY A 282 1.93 -41.24 -16.57
CA GLY A 282 2.94 -40.95 -17.58
C GLY A 282 4.23 -41.75 -17.42
N ASP A 283 5.16 -41.55 -18.34
CA ASP A 283 6.45 -42.23 -18.38
C ASP A 283 7.58 -41.21 -18.19
N PHE A 284 8.62 -41.56 -17.44
CA PHE A 284 9.75 -40.66 -17.17
C PHE A 284 10.41 -40.18 -18.48
N LEU A 285 10.71 -38.88 -18.56
CA LEU A 285 11.32 -38.26 -19.75
C LEU A 285 12.73 -37.78 -19.44
N TYR A 286 12.93 -36.88 -18.47
CA TYR A 286 14.25 -36.46 -18.00
C TYR A 286 14.15 -35.85 -16.59
N MET A 287 15.28 -35.66 -15.93
CA MET A 287 15.40 -34.88 -14.70
C MET A 287 16.51 -33.84 -14.88
N GLN A 288 16.29 -32.62 -14.41
CA GLN A 288 17.34 -31.62 -14.28
C GLN A 288 17.53 -31.30 -12.80
N THR A 289 18.77 -31.09 -12.34
CA THR A 289 19.07 -30.78 -10.94
C THR A 289 19.91 -29.51 -10.85
N ILE A 290 19.81 -28.78 -9.74
CA ILE A 290 20.71 -27.66 -9.42
C ILE A 290 21.70 -28.14 -8.33
N ALA A 291 22.94 -27.68 -8.44
CA ALA A 291 23.93 -27.72 -7.37
C ALA A 291 24.82 -26.47 -7.43
N HIS A 292 24.88 -25.72 -6.32
CA HIS A 292 25.61 -24.47 -6.09
C HIS A 292 25.16 -23.30 -6.98
N SER A 293 25.36 -23.43 -8.28
CA SER A 293 24.88 -22.54 -9.36
C SER A 293 24.96 -23.25 -10.73
N SER A 294 24.89 -24.59 -10.72
CA SER A 294 25.10 -25.45 -11.88
C SER A 294 23.87 -26.32 -12.13
N LEU A 295 23.37 -26.32 -13.37
CA LEU A 295 22.24 -27.13 -13.81
C LEU A 295 22.78 -28.37 -14.53
N TYR A 296 22.36 -29.56 -14.10
CA TYR A 296 22.81 -30.83 -14.65
C TYR A 296 21.65 -31.60 -15.30
N ASP A 297 21.93 -32.27 -16.42
CA ASP A 297 20.94 -32.89 -17.32
C ASP A 297 20.99 -34.42 -17.24
N TYR A 298 19.99 -35.06 -16.65
CA TYR A 298 19.93 -36.52 -16.46
C TYR A 298 18.77 -37.18 -17.22
N ILE A 299 19.01 -38.38 -17.77
CA ILE A 299 17.98 -39.23 -18.40
C ILE A 299 18.10 -40.68 -17.90
N ASP A 300 17.08 -41.50 -18.13
CA ASP A 300 17.12 -42.95 -17.94
C ASP A 300 17.61 -43.60 -19.24
N PHE A 301 18.81 -44.19 -19.24
CA PHE A 301 19.39 -44.84 -20.42
C PHE A 301 18.76 -46.21 -20.76
N GLN A 302 17.87 -46.75 -19.92
CA GLN A 302 17.27 -48.08 -20.08
C GLN A 302 15.81 -48.08 -20.56
N SER A 303 14.99 -47.11 -20.15
CA SER A 303 13.56 -47.02 -20.51
C SER A 303 13.28 -46.03 -21.64
N THR A 304 12.18 -46.23 -22.36
CA THR A 304 11.66 -45.27 -23.36
C THR A 304 10.40 -44.63 -22.77
N PRO A 305 10.18 -43.31 -22.92
CA PRO A 305 10.79 -42.41 -23.91
C PRO A 305 12.20 -41.89 -23.59
N SER A 306 12.61 -41.85 -22.31
CA SER A 306 13.83 -41.17 -21.84
C SER A 306 15.10 -41.48 -22.64
N SER A 307 15.46 -42.76 -22.82
CA SER A 307 16.63 -43.22 -23.60
C SER A 307 16.66 -42.87 -25.09
N SER A 308 15.61 -42.23 -25.63
CA SER A 308 15.58 -41.69 -27.00
C SER A 308 15.91 -40.19 -27.09
N ILE A 309 16.15 -39.53 -25.96
CA ILE A 309 16.59 -38.13 -25.90
C ILE A 309 18.06 -38.02 -26.30
N THR A 310 18.42 -36.88 -26.90
CA THR A 310 19.82 -36.49 -27.16
C THR A 310 20.02 -35.02 -26.81
N SER A 311 21.20 -34.65 -26.29
CA SER A 311 21.49 -33.24 -25.96
C SER A 311 21.62 -32.36 -27.21
N LYS A 312 21.41 -31.05 -27.03
CA LYS A 312 21.60 -30.03 -28.07
C LYS A 312 23.04 -29.55 -28.14
N SER A 313 23.36 -28.89 -29.26
CA SER A 313 24.71 -28.36 -29.56
C SER A 313 25.13 -27.27 -28.57
N GLY A 314 25.75 -27.67 -27.48
CA GLY A 314 26.18 -26.80 -26.38
C GLY A 314 26.02 -27.45 -25.00
N HIS A 315 25.17 -28.47 -24.90
CA HIS A 315 24.76 -29.13 -23.66
C HIS A 315 25.21 -30.60 -23.64
N SER A 316 25.41 -31.14 -22.44
CA SER A 316 25.66 -32.57 -22.19
C SER A 316 24.35 -33.31 -21.85
N ILE A 317 24.49 -34.61 -21.63
CA ILE A 317 23.69 -35.37 -20.66
C ILE A 317 24.76 -35.89 -19.69
N ASP A 318 24.57 -35.68 -18.40
CA ASP A 318 25.65 -35.79 -17.43
C ASP A 318 25.69 -37.19 -16.78
N GLY A 319 24.53 -37.76 -16.43
CA GLY A 319 24.43 -39.11 -15.85
C GLY A 319 23.10 -39.86 -16.11
N ASP A 320 22.95 -41.01 -15.44
CA ASP A 320 21.86 -41.98 -15.58
C ASP A 320 20.90 -41.98 -14.37
N VAL A 321 19.62 -41.68 -14.57
CA VAL A 321 18.63 -41.66 -13.48
C VAL A 321 18.24 -43.09 -13.08
N SER A 322 18.49 -43.42 -11.82
CA SER A 322 18.00 -44.64 -11.18
C SER A 322 16.83 -44.37 -10.24
N PHE A 323 16.05 -45.41 -9.91
CA PHE A 323 14.77 -45.27 -9.20
C PHE A 323 14.67 -46.22 -8.00
N ASP A 324 13.91 -45.81 -6.97
CA ASP A 324 13.37 -46.70 -5.94
C ASP A 324 11.88 -47.00 -6.16
N LEU A 325 11.48 -48.19 -5.70
CA LEU A 325 10.12 -48.70 -5.81
C LEU A 325 9.51 -48.91 -4.42
N TYR A 326 8.99 -47.83 -3.85
CA TYR A 326 8.22 -47.82 -2.60
C TYR A 326 6.83 -47.20 -2.81
N SER A 327 5.92 -47.32 -1.84
CA SER A 327 4.54 -46.76 -1.84
C SER A 327 3.65 -47.03 -3.08
N GLY A 328 4.08 -47.89 -4.01
CA GLY A 328 3.44 -48.10 -5.32
C GLY A 328 3.84 -47.06 -6.40
N GLY A 329 4.78 -46.17 -6.10
CA GLY A 329 5.36 -45.18 -7.01
C GLY A 329 6.64 -45.65 -7.70
N SER A 330 7.26 -44.75 -8.47
CA SER A 330 8.57 -44.93 -9.10
C SER A 330 9.38 -43.67 -8.84
N HIS A 331 10.17 -43.69 -7.77
CA HIS A 331 10.74 -42.50 -7.16
C HIS A 331 12.16 -42.27 -7.69
N PRO A 332 12.45 -41.21 -8.46
CA PRO A 332 13.78 -40.95 -8.98
C PRO A 332 14.74 -40.70 -7.81
N LYS A 333 15.93 -41.31 -7.86
CA LYS A 333 16.96 -41.06 -6.86
C LYS A 333 17.58 -39.69 -7.09
N VAL A 334 17.86 -38.99 -6.00
CA VAL A 334 18.62 -37.75 -5.96
C VAL A 334 19.66 -37.88 -4.86
N PHE A 335 20.87 -37.43 -5.12
CA PHE A 335 21.98 -37.46 -4.17
C PHE A 335 22.35 -36.02 -3.82
N LEU A 336 22.35 -35.70 -2.53
CA LEU A 336 22.77 -34.40 -2.02
C LEU A 336 24.16 -34.53 -1.41
N GLU A 337 25.05 -33.59 -1.77
CA GLU A 337 26.33 -33.42 -1.08
C GLU A 337 26.10 -33.08 0.41
N ALA A 338 27.07 -33.39 1.25
CA ALA A 338 27.09 -32.82 2.60
C ALA A 338 27.52 -31.35 2.52
N LYS A 339 27.10 -30.55 3.49
CA LYS A 339 27.54 -29.16 3.78
C LYS A 339 27.12 -28.07 2.80
N GLY A 340 27.36 -28.27 1.51
CA GLY A 340 26.92 -27.38 0.42
C GLY A 340 25.80 -27.97 -0.45
N HIS A 341 25.14 -29.03 0.05
CA HIS A 341 23.86 -29.66 -0.36
C HIS A 341 23.51 -29.85 -1.84
N GLY A 342 24.47 -29.66 -2.75
CA GLY A 342 24.28 -29.73 -4.19
C GLY A 342 23.56 -30.99 -4.64
N ALA A 343 22.50 -30.85 -5.45
CA ALA A 343 21.65 -31.96 -5.85
C ALA A 343 22.06 -32.54 -7.22
N TYR A 344 22.22 -33.86 -7.27
CA TYR A 344 22.64 -34.59 -8.47
C TYR A 344 21.78 -35.83 -8.72
N GLY A 345 21.63 -36.22 -9.98
CA GLY A 345 20.88 -37.42 -10.39
C GLY A 345 21.64 -38.75 -10.28
N GLU A 346 22.98 -38.71 -10.22
CA GLU A 346 23.82 -39.91 -10.10
C GLU A 346 24.82 -39.78 -8.93
N ALA A 347 25.00 -40.87 -8.17
CA ALA A 347 25.83 -40.90 -6.97
C ALA A 347 27.31 -40.59 -7.21
N SER A 348 27.80 -40.77 -8.45
CA SER A 348 29.17 -40.40 -8.83
C SER A 348 29.44 -38.91 -8.80
N ASP A 349 28.41 -38.10 -9.02
CA ASP A 349 28.55 -36.68 -9.29
C ASP A 349 28.57 -35.91 -7.97
N ALA A 350 27.62 -36.24 -7.08
CA ALA A 350 27.61 -35.86 -5.66
C ALA A 350 28.76 -36.46 -4.82
N SER A 351 29.71 -37.19 -5.44
CA SER A 351 30.79 -37.93 -4.78
C SER A 351 30.32 -38.86 -3.63
N PHE A 352 29.08 -39.34 -3.71
CA PHE A 352 28.34 -39.99 -2.63
C PHE A 352 28.88 -41.39 -2.31
N ASP A 353 29.06 -41.72 -1.02
CA ASP A 353 29.60 -43.00 -0.60
C ASP A 353 28.68 -43.73 0.39
N PHE A 354 27.97 -44.75 -0.10
CA PHE A 354 27.14 -45.66 0.70
C PHE A 354 27.90 -46.42 1.83
N ASN A 355 29.22 -46.27 1.94
CA ASN A 355 30.01 -46.75 3.06
C ASN A 355 30.07 -45.77 4.25
N LYS A 356 29.58 -44.54 4.09
CA LYS A 356 29.48 -43.47 5.10
C LYS A 356 28.07 -43.40 5.71
N PRO A 357 27.84 -42.62 6.79
CA PRO A 357 26.49 -42.28 7.27
C PRO A 357 25.69 -41.49 6.23
N TYR A 358 24.40 -41.81 6.06
CA TYR A 358 23.51 -41.08 5.16
C TYR A 358 22.03 -41.23 5.56
N ILE A 359 21.21 -40.24 5.21
CA ILE A 359 19.75 -40.33 5.37
C ILE A 359 19.12 -40.59 4.00
N ARG A 360 18.21 -41.57 3.91
CA ARG A 360 17.28 -41.69 2.80
C ARG A 360 15.94 -41.08 3.20
N TYR A 361 15.67 -39.89 2.66
CA TYR A 361 14.37 -39.25 2.79
C TYR A 361 13.38 -39.85 1.76
N ILE A 362 12.27 -40.40 2.25
CA ILE A 362 11.20 -41.02 1.45
C ILE A 362 9.86 -40.30 1.63
N PHE A 363 9.04 -40.20 0.58
CA PHE A 363 7.76 -39.48 0.68
C PHE A 363 6.72 -40.23 1.56
N GLY A 364 6.00 -39.50 2.43
CA GLY A 364 4.88 -40.03 3.20
C GLY A 364 3.95 -38.99 3.83
N ASP A 365 2.84 -39.46 4.42
CA ASP A 365 1.76 -38.65 5.02
C ASP A 365 2.17 -37.88 6.30
N THR A 366 3.41 -38.02 6.79
CA THR A 366 3.88 -37.43 8.05
C THR A 366 5.37 -37.19 8.00
N ALA A 367 5.79 -35.96 8.29
CA ALA A 367 7.20 -35.61 8.36
C ALA A 367 7.86 -36.26 9.58
N GLY A 368 8.98 -36.94 9.35
CA GLY A 368 9.87 -37.46 10.36
C GLY A 368 10.93 -36.44 10.76
N LEU A 369 11.40 -36.57 11.99
CA LEU A 369 12.67 -35.98 12.43
C LEU A 369 13.71 -37.12 12.35
N PRO A 370 14.89 -36.91 11.76
CA PRO A 370 15.96 -37.91 11.80
C PRO A 370 16.34 -38.26 13.23
N SER A 371 16.62 -39.54 13.50
CA SER A 371 16.91 -40.08 14.83
C SER A 371 18.33 -40.62 14.99
N LEU A 372 19.22 -40.32 14.04
CA LEU A 372 20.67 -40.54 14.10
C LEU A 372 21.32 -39.86 15.32
N THR A 373 21.30 -40.54 16.46
CA THR A 373 22.07 -40.14 17.63
C THR A 373 23.53 -40.49 17.45
N GLY A 374 24.40 -39.48 17.57
CA GLY A 374 25.84 -39.58 17.37
C GLY A 374 26.61 -40.42 18.39
N ASP A 375 26.54 -41.74 18.29
CA ASP A 375 27.16 -42.66 19.26
C ASP A 375 27.59 -44.03 18.67
N ASP A 376 27.41 -44.29 17.37
CA ASP A 376 27.83 -45.55 16.71
C ASP A 376 28.45 -45.32 15.32
N ASN A 377 29.72 -45.73 15.18
CA ASN A 377 30.53 -45.65 13.95
C ASN A 377 30.21 -46.84 13.02
N SER A 378 28.92 -47.07 12.77
CA SER A 378 28.42 -48.03 11.79
C SER A 378 27.85 -47.30 10.58
N ASN A 379 27.72 -48.02 9.46
CA ASN A 379 27.12 -47.50 8.24
C ASN A 379 25.59 -47.38 8.44
N ILE A 380 25.14 -46.34 9.15
CA ILE A 380 23.72 -46.16 9.42
C ILE A 380 23.05 -45.48 8.23
N GLU A 381 22.30 -46.29 7.49
CA GLU A 381 21.20 -45.85 6.63
C GLU A 381 19.99 -45.58 7.54
N GLU A 382 19.51 -44.33 7.62
CA GLU A 382 18.20 -44.02 8.23
C GLU A 382 17.15 -43.74 7.14
N ASP A 383 16.00 -44.42 7.21
CA ASP A 383 14.80 -44.05 6.46
C ASP A 383 14.01 -42.99 7.23
N VAL A 384 13.94 -41.77 6.69
CA VAL A 384 13.15 -40.66 7.27
C VAL A 384 12.03 -40.29 6.32
N THR A 385 10.79 -40.17 6.81
CA THR A 385 9.67 -39.75 5.96
C THR A 385 9.63 -38.22 5.79
N TYR A 386 9.43 -37.71 4.58
CA TYR A 386 9.20 -36.29 4.32
C TYR A 386 7.79 -36.02 3.79
N THR A 387 7.27 -34.82 4.05
CA THR A 387 6.02 -34.33 3.46
C THR A 387 6.26 -33.34 2.33
N LEU A 388 5.41 -33.38 1.30
CA LEU A 388 5.39 -32.40 0.23
C LEU A 388 4.59 -31.15 0.65
N THR A 389 5.28 -30.02 0.81
CA THR A 389 4.66 -28.70 0.99
C THR A 389 4.57 -28.00 -0.37
N ASN A 390 3.50 -27.24 -0.63
CA ASN A 390 3.34 -26.59 -1.92
C ASN A 390 4.10 -25.25 -1.98
N PHE A 391 4.98 -25.07 -2.96
CA PHE A 391 5.87 -23.90 -3.07
C PHE A 391 5.11 -22.55 -3.16
N ASN A 392 3.80 -22.54 -3.47
CA ASN A 392 2.98 -21.32 -3.42
C ASN A 392 2.96 -20.62 -2.05
N GLU A 393 3.30 -21.30 -0.94
CA GLU A 393 3.48 -20.67 0.37
C GLU A 393 4.68 -19.71 0.39
N VAL A 394 5.82 -20.15 -0.14
CA VAL A 394 7.07 -19.38 -0.24
C VAL A 394 6.98 -18.36 -1.38
N TRP A 395 6.47 -18.75 -2.55
CA TRP A 395 6.21 -17.83 -3.68
C TRP A 395 5.19 -16.74 -3.34
N GLY A 396 4.25 -17.02 -2.42
CA GLY A 396 3.36 -16.02 -1.83
C GLY A 396 4.07 -14.94 -1.03
N LYS A 397 5.33 -15.19 -0.62
CA LYS A 397 6.20 -14.34 0.18
C LYS A 397 7.43 -13.80 -0.59
N ARG A 398 7.53 -14.00 -1.91
CA ARG A 398 8.64 -13.48 -2.75
C ARG A 398 8.86 -11.96 -2.70
N ASP A 399 7.88 -11.21 -2.20
CA ASP A 399 7.89 -9.75 -2.02
C ASP A 399 8.03 -9.34 -0.53
N ASP A 400 8.26 -10.31 0.37
CA ASP A 400 8.36 -10.15 1.82
C ASP A 400 9.82 -9.87 2.22
N ALA A 401 10.11 -8.61 2.52
CA ALA A 401 11.46 -8.12 2.80
C ALA A 401 12.09 -8.62 4.12
N ASN A 402 11.38 -9.46 4.89
CA ASN A 402 11.97 -10.21 6.01
C ASN A 402 12.56 -11.57 5.55
N LEU A 403 12.15 -12.07 4.37
CA LEU A 403 12.54 -13.39 3.85
C LEU A 403 13.39 -13.29 2.57
N PHE A 404 13.22 -12.24 1.78
CA PHE A 404 13.93 -12.02 0.52
C PHE A 404 14.64 -10.67 0.51
N TYR A 405 15.96 -10.69 0.36
CA TYR A 405 16.79 -9.49 0.12
C TYR A 405 16.44 -8.83 -1.21
N SER A 406 16.28 -9.66 -2.24
CA SER A 406 15.86 -9.25 -3.57
C SER A 406 15.08 -10.38 -4.24
N PHE A 407 14.42 -10.07 -5.36
CA PHE A 407 13.54 -11.01 -6.02
C PHE A 407 14.28 -12.27 -6.52
N GLY A 408 14.17 -13.37 -5.76
CA GLY A 408 14.85 -14.64 -6.05
C GLY A 408 16.04 -14.98 -5.14
N LYS A 409 16.55 -14.02 -4.35
CA LYS A 409 17.60 -14.24 -3.34
C LYS A 409 17.04 -14.12 -1.94
N PHE A 410 17.23 -15.15 -1.12
CA PHE A 410 16.83 -15.11 0.29
C PHE A 410 17.57 -13.98 1.03
N LEU A 411 16.95 -13.47 2.08
CA LEU A 411 17.64 -12.60 3.04
C LEU A 411 18.51 -13.48 3.94
N GLY A 412 19.77 -13.12 4.12
CA GLY A 412 20.71 -13.84 5.01
C GLY A 412 21.94 -12.98 5.27
N ASN A 413 22.43 -12.99 6.51
CA ASN A 413 23.45 -12.05 6.99
C ASN A 413 24.86 -12.68 7.07
N ASP A 414 25.84 -11.92 7.58
CA ASP A 414 27.22 -12.32 7.89
C ASP A 414 27.56 -12.20 9.39
N ASP A 415 26.55 -12.22 10.27
CA ASP A 415 26.42 -11.37 11.47
C ASP A 415 27.71 -11.02 12.25
N ASP A 416 28.38 -9.92 11.84
CA ASP A 416 29.49 -9.26 12.56
C ASP A 416 29.03 -8.54 13.86
N SER A 417 28.04 -9.07 14.63
CA SER A 417 27.45 -8.43 15.81
C SER A 417 28.28 -8.51 17.11
N ALA A 418 29.55 -8.15 17.00
CA ALA A 418 30.42 -7.73 18.10
C ALA A 418 30.78 -8.80 19.16
N ASN A 419 30.45 -10.07 18.94
CA ASN A 419 31.16 -11.21 19.54
C ASN A 419 31.69 -12.11 18.40
N ALA A 420 33.00 -12.07 18.17
CA ALA A 420 33.68 -12.96 17.21
C ALA A 420 33.77 -14.40 17.77
N ALA A 421 32.61 -15.00 17.94
CA ALA A 421 32.33 -16.25 18.64
C ALA A 421 31.33 -17.12 17.85
N ASP A 422 30.40 -16.48 17.14
CA ASP A 422 29.30 -17.10 16.41
C ASP A 422 29.36 -16.82 14.88
N ASP A 423 30.51 -16.32 14.38
CA ASP A 423 30.89 -16.23 12.96
C ASP A 423 30.67 -17.59 12.26
N CYS A 424 30.36 -17.60 10.95
CA CYS A 424 30.17 -18.84 10.18
C CYS A 424 31.37 -19.79 10.35
N GLY A 425 31.08 -21.06 10.70
CA GLY A 425 32.05 -22.13 10.98
C GLY A 425 33.07 -21.89 12.12
N ASN A 426 33.14 -20.67 12.69
CA ASN A 426 34.20 -20.08 13.53
C ASN A 426 35.55 -20.82 13.62
N GLY A 427 36.12 -21.15 12.45
CA GLY A 427 37.42 -21.82 12.34
C GLY A 427 38.59 -20.82 12.36
N LEU A 428 38.69 -19.97 11.32
CA LEU A 428 39.82 -19.05 11.13
C LEU A 428 39.54 -17.98 10.03
N THR A 429 38.86 -16.87 10.37
CA THR A 429 38.67 -15.70 9.48
C THR A 429 38.15 -16.03 8.07
N VAL A 430 36.90 -16.51 8.00
CA VAL A 430 36.13 -16.73 6.76
C VAL A 430 35.25 -15.49 6.50
N ILE A 431 34.97 -15.16 5.24
CA ILE A 431 33.97 -14.16 4.87
C ILE A 431 32.67 -14.88 4.48
N CYS A 432 31.67 -14.89 5.36
CA CYS A 432 30.32 -15.34 5.02
C CYS A 432 29.77 -14.51 3.85
N GLN A 433 29.00 -15.13 2.94
CA GLN A 433 28.40 -14.39 1.82
C GLN A 433 26.93 -14.02 2.08
N GLU A 434 26.68 -12.76 2.47
CA GLU A 434 25.32 -12.24 2.67
C GLU A 434 24.40 -12.51 1.45
N ASN A 435 23.18 -12.99 1.69
CA ASN A 435 22.08 -13.10 0.71
C ASN A 435 22.39 -13.98 -0.53
N SER A 436 23.26 -14.98 -0.40
CA SER A 436 23.68 -15.85 -1.51
C SER A 436 22.63 -16.89 -1.94
N ALA A 437 21.93 -17.52 -0.99
CA ALA A 437 20.95 -18.57 -1.26
C ALA A 437 19.80 -18.10 -2.17
N SER A 438 19.29 -19.00 -3.01
CA SER A 438 18.34 -18.66 -4.07
C SER A 438 17.08 -19.52 -4.03
N ALA A 439 15.92 -18.92 -4.28
CA ALA A 439 14.70 -19.67 -4.57
C ALA A 439 14.68 -20.13 -6.04
N PRO A 440 13.78 -21.05 -6.46
CA PRO A 440 13.77 -21.61 -7.82
C PRO A 440 13.61 -20.61 -8.98
N TRP A 441 13.10 -19.41 -8.71
CA TRP A 441 13.03 -18.31 -9.68
C TRP A 441 14.24 -17.37 -9.68
N GLY A 442 15.20 -17.58 -8.77
CA GLY A 442 16.48 -16.90 -8.68
C GLY A 442 17.68 -17.80 -9.01
N TRP A 443 17.54 -19.13 -8.96
CA TRP A 443 18.55 -20.08 -9.45
C TRP A 443 19.02 -19.69 -10.86
N ASP A 444 20.33 -19.53 -11.05
CA ASP A 444 20.92 -19.17 -12.34
C ASP A 444 22.05 -20.10 -12.77
N GLN A 445 22.47 -19.90 -14.01
CA GLN A 445 23.52 -20.66 -14.69
C GLN A 445 24.43 -19.65 -15.41
N GLY A 446 24.80 -18.60 -14.69
CA GLY A 446 25.17 -17.33 -15.29
C GLY A 446 23.97 -16.64 -15.97
N SER A 447 24.28 -15.72 -16.88
CA SER A 447 23.31 -14.77 -17.44
C SER A 447 22.17 -15.35 -18.29
N ASP A 448 22.27 -16.62 -18.69
CA ASP A 448 21.54 -17.11 -19.87
C ASP A 448 20.27 -17.92 -19.52
N TYR A 449 20.13 -18.39 -18.26
CA TYR A 449 19.03 -19.28 -17.85
C TYR A 449 18.36 -18.96 -16.48
N SER A 450 18.67 -17.81 -15.86
CA SER A 450 18.15 -17.43 -14.53
C SER A 450 16.62 -17.60 -14.40
N GLY A 451 16.19 -18.42 -13.44
CA GLY A 451 14.79 -18.72 -13.14
C GLY A 451 14.02 -19.57 -14.17
N GLN A 452 14.62 -19.99 -15.30
CA GLN A 452 13.88 -20.69 -16.36
C GLN A 452 13.29 -22.03 -15.91
N ILE A 453 13.94 -22.73 -14.98
CA ILE A 453 13.45 -23.99 -14.38
C ILE A 453 12.10 -23.81 -13.63
N TRP A 454 11.81 -22.58 -13.18
CA TRP A 454 10.54 -22.21 -12.55
C TRP A 454 9.54 -21.61 -13.54
N TYR A 455 9.96 -20.60 -14.33
CA TYR A 455 9.05 -19.87 -15.23
C TYR A 455 8.72 -20.62 -16.52
N GLU A 456 9.74 -21.18 -17.17
CA GLU A 456 9.67 -21.70 -18.54
C GLU A 456 10.33 -23.09 -18.65
N PRO A 457 9.97 -24.08 -17.80
CA PRO A 457 10.63 -25.39 -17.79
C PRO A 457 10.51 -26.16 -19.12
N ALA A 458 9.50 -25.83 -19.93
CA ALA A 458 9.36 -26.31 -21.30
C ALA A 458 10.28 -25.59 -22.30
N GLU A 459 10.67 -24.32 -22.09
CA GLU A 459 11.72 -23.67 -22.88
C GLU A 459 13.08 -24.24 -22.48
N LEU A 460 13.38 -24.37 -21.18
CA LEU A 460 14.62 -24.96 -20.67
C LEU A 460 14.88 -26.36 -21.25
N GLY A 461 13.90 -27.26 -21.17
CA GLY A 461 13.97 -28.58 -21.80
C GLY A 461 14.11 -28.52 -23.33
N ASN A 462 13.44 -27.58 -23.99
CA ASN A 462 13.63 -27.34 -25.41
C ASN A 462 15.01 -26.75 -25.74
N ASN A 463 15.72 -26.08 -24.83
CA ASN A 463 17.05 -25.53 -25.07
C ASN A 463 18.13 -26.61 -24.91
N HIS A 464 17.99 -27.45 -23.89
CA HIS A 464 18.96 -28.49 -23.53
C HIS A 464 18.83 -29.76 -24.41
N PHE A 465 17.61 -30.17 -24.77
CA PHE A 465 17.34 -31.48 -25.36
C PHE A 465 16.76 -31.47 -26.78
N THR A 466 16.92 -32.61 -27.47
CA THR A 466 16.26 -32.96 -28.73
C THR A 466 15.45 -34.25 -28.53
N PHE A 467 14.13 -34.13 -28.67
CA PHE A 467 13.16 -35.21 -28.44
C PHE A 467 12.80 -35.95 -29.75
N SER A 468 12.49 -37.25 -29.64
CA SER A 468 11.99 -38.09 -30.74
C SER A 468 10.52 -37.87 -31.07
N ASP A 469 9.73 -37.55 -30.04
CA ASP A 469 8.27 -37.47 -30.04
C ASP A 469 7.77 -36.04 -29.78
N THR A 470 6.47 -35.87 -29.51
CA THR A 470 5.85 -34.55 -29.37
C THR A 470 6.09 -33.95 -27.98
N PHE A 471 7.24 -33.29 -27.82
CA PHE A 471 7.46 -32.31 -26.75
C PHE A 471 6.76 -31.00 -27.10
N ASP A 472 5.98 -30.42 -26.18
CA ASP A 472 5.27 -29.17 -26.45
C ASP A 472 6.26 -27.99 -26.59
N SER A 473 5.90 -27.03 -27.43
CA SER A 473 6.69 -25.82 -27.66
C SER A 473 6.41 -24.79 -26.55
N PRO A 474 7.35 -23.87 -26.22
CA PRO A 474 7.07 -22.72 -25.36
C PRO A 474 5.83 -21.91 -25.78
N THR A 475 5.46 -21.93 -27.07
CA THR A 475 4.23 -21.29 -27.59
C THR A 475 2.90 -21.97 -27.18
N THR A 476 2.94 -23.09 -26.45
CA THR A 476 1.77 -23.87 -26.01
C THR A 476 1.70 -23.92 -24.48
N CYS A 477 1.10 -22.89 -23.89
CA CYS A 477 1.08 -22.65 -22.44
C CYS A 477 0.65 -23.87 -21.61
N ALA A 478 1.50 -24.22 -20.65
CA ALA A 478 1.20 -25.19 -19.61
C ALA A 478 0.12 -24.66 -18.64
N SER A 479 -0.84 -25.50 -18.23
CA SER A 479 -1.84 -25.12 -17.23
C SER A 479 -2.57 -26.28 -16.54
N SER A 480 -1.95 -26.83 -15.50
CA SER A 480 -2.61 -26.84 -14.19
C SER A 480 -1.62 -26.80 -13.03
N LEU A 481 -1.84 -25.84 -12.13
CA LEU A 481 -1.44 -25.96 -10.73
C LEU A 481 -2.57 -26.71 -10.01
N TYR A 482 -2.33 -27.97 -9.66
CA TYR A 482 -3.37 -28.84 -9.13
C TYR A 482 -3.57 -28.62 -7.63
N THR A 483 -4.32 -27.60 -7.23
CA THR A 483 -4.65 -27.32 -5.83
C THR A 483 -6.11 -27.61 -5.51
N ASN A 484 -6.35 -28.28 -4.38
CA ASN A 484 -7.69 -28.35 -3.76
C ASN A 484 -8.02 -27.07 -2.97
N ARG A 485 -7.35 -25.95 -3.31
CA ARG A 485 -7.47 -24.60 -2.73
C ARG A 485 -7.12 -23.54 -3.78
N THR A 486 -8.10 -23.18 -4.61
CA THR A 486 -8.11 -22.00 -5.52
C THR A 486 -6.96 -21.92 -6.54
N VAL A 487 -7.30 -22.06 -7.83
CA VAL A 487 -6.34 -21.87 -8.93
C VAL A 487 -5.86 -20.41 -8.96
N ILE A 488 -4.54 -20.23 -8.91
CA ILE A 488 -3.84 -19.05 -9.43
C ILE A 488 -3.16 -19.50 -10.72
N ASN A 489 -3.34 -18.75 -11.81
CA ASN A 489 -2.63 -19.03 -13.05
C ASN A 489 -1.21 -18.46 -12.92
N MET A 490 -0.21 -19.32 -12.75
CA MET A 490 1.18 -18.94 -13.02
C MET A 490 1.41 -19.08 -14.53
N CYS A 491 1.08 -18.01 -15.26
CA CYS A 491 1.20 -17.94 -16.71
C CYS A 491 1.93 -16.66 -17.09
N LEU A 492 3.25 -16.68 -16.86
CA LEU A 492 4.26 -15.75 -17.33
C LEU A 492 5.37 -16.66 -17.89
N LEU A 493 5.81 -16.58 -19.15
CA LEU A 493 5.53 -15.59 -20.18
C LEU A 493 5.13 -16.28 -21.51
N SER A 494 3.99 -15.87 -22.09
CA SER A 494 4.18 -15.09 -23.31
C SER A 494 4.34 -13.66 -22.83
N ALA A 495 5.37 -12.92 -23.27
CA ALA A 495 5.42 -11.49 -23.00
C ALA A 495 4.06 -10.88 -23.37
N ASP A 496 3.48 -10.02 -22.52
CA ASP A 496 2.14 -9.53 -22.80
C ASP A 496 2.16 -8.83 -24.18
N THR A 497 1.11 -9.07 -24.94
CA THR A 497 0.89 -8.49 -26.27
C THR A 497 -0.49 -7.85 -26.37
N THR A 498 -1.27 -7.95 -25.30
CA THR A 498 -2.36 -7.01 -25.04
C THR A 498 -1.73 -5.65 -24.69
N ILE A 499 -2.44 -4.58 -25.03
CA ILE A 499 -2.00 -3.21 -24.73
C ILE A 499 -2.93 -2.69 -23.63
N PRO A 500 -2.40 -1.96 -22.63
CA PRO A 500 -3.23 -1.47 -21.53
C PRO A 500 -4.49 -0.74 -21.99
N ASP A 501 -5.66 -1.10 -21.45
CA ASP A 501 -6.86 -0.31 -21.64
C ASP A 501 -6.76 0.99 -20.84
N VAL A 502 -7.14 2.10 -21.48
CA VAL A 502 -7.22 3.43 -20.87
C VAL A 502 -8.47 4.14 -21.36
N SER A 503 -9.49 4.06 -20.51
CA SER A 503 -10.76 4.77 -20.69
C SER A 503 -10.78 6.05 -19.86
N GLY A 504 -11.51 7.06 -20.34
CA GLY A 504 -11.50 8.40 -19.76
C GLY A 504 -12.14 9.43 -20.72
N PRO A 505 -12.27 10.70 -20.28
CA PRO A 505 -12.84 11.76 -21.09
C PRO A 505 -12.05 11.97 -22.39
N SER A 506 -12.70 12.55 -23.41
CA SER A 506 -12.05 13.09 -24.61
C SER A 506 -11.84 14.60 -24.54
N THR A 507 -12.64 15.28 -23.72
CA THR A 507 -12.72 16.74 -23.61
C THR A 507 -13.05 17.13 -22.17
N TYR A 508 -12.47 18.22 -21.69
CA TYR A 508 -12.77 18.83 -20.40
C TYR A 508 -12.78 20.37 -20.54
N GLN A 509 -13.53 21.07 -19.70
CA GLN A 509 -13.64 22.53 -19.72
C GLN A 509 -13.80 23.07 -18.30
N TYR A 510 -13.05 24.12 -17.96
CA TYR A 510 -13.12 24.81 -16.67
C TYR A 510 -12.70 26.29 -16.80
N THR A 511 -12.92 27.12 -15.77
CA THR A 511 -12.58 28.55 -15.79
C THR A 511 -11.19 28.81 -15.24
N VAL A 512 -10.43 29.73 -15.84
CA VAL A 512 -9.10 30.11 -15.31
C VAL A 512 -9.20 30.57 -13.85
N GLY A 513 -8.52 29.86 -12.95
CA GLY A 513 -8.53 30.11 -11.51
C GLY A 513 -9.52 29.27 -10.68
N ASP A 514 -10.36 28.43 -11.31
CA ASP A 514 -11.07 27.37 -10.59
C ASP A 514 -10.05 26.37 -10.00
N THR A 515 -10.38 25.73 -8.87
CA THR A 515 -9.51 24.75 -8.18
C THR A 515 -10.23 23.44 -7.89
N GLY A 516 -9.46 22.34 -7.82
CA GLY A 516 -9.97 20.97 -7.68
C GLY A 516 -10.30 20.29 -9.01
N ASN A 517 -9.89 20.86 -10.14
CA ASN A 517 -10.10 20.27 -11.46
C ASN A 517 -9.20 19.04 -11.64
N SER A 518 -9.80 17.91 -11.99
CA SER A 518 -9.05 16.67 -12.24
C SER A 518 -9.70 15.82 -13.32
N LEU A 519 -8.85 15.09 -14.04
CA LEU A 519 -9.23 14.08 -15.03
C LEU A 519 -9.08 12.69 -14.40
N SER A 520 -10.18 11.94 -14.38
CA SER A 520 -10.15 10.53 -14.00
C SER A 520 -10.01 9.65 -15.26
N PHE A 521 -9.05 8.73 -15.22
CA PHE A 521 -8.85 7.68 -16.21
C PHE A 521 -9.00 6.33 -15.52
N THR A 522 -9.70 5.39 -16.14
CA THR A 522 -9.71 3.99 -15.68
C THR A 522 -8.74 3.19 -16.54
N LEU A 523 -7.75 2.61 -15.87
CA LEU A 523 -6.69 1.80 -16.44
C LEU A 523 -6.97 0.32 -16.17
N GLY A 524 -6.68 -0.55 -17.14
CA GLY A 524 -6.92 -1.98 -17.03
C GLY A 524 -5.96 -2.80 -17.88
N ASP A 525 -5.15 -3.64 -17.24
CA ASP A 525 -4.26 -4.62 -17.89
C ASP A 525 -4.08 -5.86 -16.99
N THR A 526 -3.56 -6.96 -17.53
CA THR A 526 -3.16 -8.13 -16.74
C THR A 526 -1.88 -7.90 -15.94
N HIS A 527 -0.96 -7.08 -16.44
CA HIS A 527 0.36 -6.84 -15.85
C HIS A 527 0.65 -5.32 -15.68
N PRO A 528 -0.01 -4.63 -14.72
CA PRO A 528 0.10 -3.18 -14.58
C PRO A 528 1.52 -2.69 -14.26
N GLY A 529 2.08 -1.89 -15.17
CA GLY A 529 3.42 -1.32 -15.03
C GLY A 529 3.40 0.16 -14.63
N LEU A 530 3.72 1.03 -15.61
CA LEU A 530 3.99 2.45 -15.40
C LEU A 530 3.02 3.35 -16.19
N TYR A 531 2.88 4.60 -15.79
CA TYR A 531 2.27 5.65 -16.61
C TYR A 531 2.98 6.98 -16.42
N ASN A 532 2.89 7.84 -17.43
CA ASN A 532 3.28 9.25 -17.34
C ASN A 532 2.22 10.13 -18.03
N THR A 533 2.31 11.45 -17.87
CA THR A 533 1.44 12.39 -18.58
C THR A 533 2.24 13.53 -19.17
N THR A 534 1.86 13.98 -20.37
CA THR A 534 2.33 15.23 -20.97
C THR A 534 1.20 16.26 -21.04
N MET A 535 1.55 17.53 -20.97
CA MET A 535 0.69 18.68 -21.26
C MET A 535 1.35 19.46 -22.38
N ASP A 536 0.63 19.66 -23.49
CA ASP A 536 1.10 20.36 -24.71
C ASP A 536 2.43 19.81 -25.26
N GLY A 537 2.69 18.51 -25.06
CA GLY A 537 3.90 17.81 -25.47
C GLY A 537 5.08 17.88 -24.49
N VAL A 538 4.93 18.55 -23.34
CA VAL A 538 5.94 18.61 -22.26
C VAL A 538 5.53 17.68 -21.11
N LEU A 539 6.49 17.00 -20.47
CA LEU A 539 6.21 16.12 -19.32
C LEU A 539 5.54 16.91 -18.17
N TYR A 540 4.38 16.44 -17.72
CA TYR A 540 3.53 17.11 -16.73
C TYR A 540 3.49 16.38 -15.38
N ASN A 541 3.41 15.05 -15.38
CA ASN A 541 3.75 14.21 -14.23
C ASN A 541 4.93 13.32 -14.57
N SER A 542 5.84 13.14 -13.60
CA SER A 542 6.83 12.06 -13.62
C SER A 542 6.17 10.69 -13.75
N THR A 543 6.93 9.71 -14.23
CA THR A 543 6.52 8.31 -14.28
C THR A 543 6.12 7.80 -12.89
N LYS A 544 5.03 7.04 -12.82
CA LYS A 544 4.46 6.44 -11.62
C LYS A 544 3.98 5.01 -11.94
N SER A 545 4.01 4.11 -10.98
CA SER A 545 3.32 2.82 -11.10
C SER A 545 1.80 2.98 -11.00
N TRP A 546 1.05 2.00 -11.49
CA TRP A 546 -0.40 1.95 -11.41
C TRP A 546 -0.92 0.53 -11.18
N THR A 547 -2.21 0.42 -10.87
CA THR A 547 -2.93 -0.85 -10.74
C THR A 547 -4.34 -0.70 -11.30
N ASN A 548 -5.01 -1.82 -11.61
CA ASN A 548 -6.33 -1.84 -12.22
C ASN A 548 -7.37 -1.06 -11.40
N GLY A 549 -7.93 0.00 -11.99
CA GLY A 549 -8.77 0.96 -11.28
C GLY A 549 -8.69 2.35 -11.89
N SER A 550 -9.05 3.38 -11.11
CA SER A 550 -9.06 4.76 -11.58
C SER A 550 -7.89 5.58 -11.03
N VAL A 551 -7.10 6.18 -11.92
CA VAL A 551 -6.10 7.21 -11.59
C VAL A 551 -6.70 8.60 -11.80
N SER A 552 -6.31 9.58 -10.96
CA SER A 552 -6.77 10.97 -11.06
C SER A 552 -5.59 11.91 -11.27
N ILE A 553 -5.68 12.74 -12.31
CA ILE A 553 -4.68 13.75 -12.67
C ILE A 553 -5.27 15.12 -12.39
N ALA A 554 -4.74 15.85 -11.39
CA ALA A 554 -5.08 17.26 -11.19
C ALA A 554 -4.60 18.08 -12.39
N ILE A 555 -5.41 19.05 -12.82
CA ILE A 555 -5.15 19.91 -13.99
C ILE A 555 -5.35 21.41 -13.71
N ASP A 556 -5.34 21.81 -12.43
CA ASP A 556 -5.43 23.21 -12.02
C ASP A 556 -4.22 24.05 -12.50
N ASN A 557 -4.39 25.38 -12.50
CA ASN A 557 -3.36 26.39 -12.83
C ASN A 557 -2.86 26.42 -14.29
N LEU A 558 -3.56 25.79 -15.24
CA LEU A 558 -3.32 26.03 -16.66
C LEU A 558 -3.74 27.46 -17.08
N GLY A 559 -3.15 27.95 -18.15
CA GLY A 559 -3.43 29.29 -18.70
C GLY A 559 -4.75 29.33 -19.48
N VAL A 560 -5.18 30.52 -19.90
CA VAL A 560 -6.35 30.66 -20.80
C VAL A 560 -5.99 30.15 -22.19
N GLY A 561 -6.72 29.16 -22.70
CA GLY A 561 -6.43 28.55 -23.99
C GLY A 561 -7.01 27.14 -24.15
N SER A 562 -6.63 26.48 -25.23
CA SER A 562 -6.90 25.05 -25.44
C SER A 562 -5.60 24.29 -25.21
N HIS A 563 -5.58 23.42 -24.20
CA HIS A 563 -4.47 22.59 -23.79
C HIS A 563 -4.72 21.13 -24.16
N THR A 564 -3.68 20.35 -24.41
CA THR A 564 -3.78 18.92 -24.71
C THR A 564 -3.01 18.12 -23.68
N LEU A 565 -3.72 17.39 -22.81
CA LEU A 565 -3.12 16.37 -21.96
C LEU A 565 -3.10 15.03 -22.70
N ILE A 566 -1.97 14.32 -22.66
CA ILE A 566 -1.88 12.92 -23.09
C ILE A 566 -1.37 12.10 -21.91
N ILE A 567 -2.11 11.06 -21.52
CA ILE A 567 -1.59 10.00 -20.64
C ILE A 567 -1.01 8.89 -21.52
N TYR A 568 0.18 8.44 -21.16
CA TYR A 568 0.84 7.25 -21.74
C TYR A 568 0.88 6.17 -20.65
N VAL A 569 0.41 4.98 -20.98
CA VAL A 569 0.24 3.85 -20.06
C VAL A 569 1.01 2.66 -20.61
N TYR A 570 1.74 2.00 -19.72
CA TYR A 570 2.66 0.91 -19.98
C TYR A 570 2.33 -0.24 -19.01
N ASP A 571 2.31 -1.47 -19.49
CA ASP A 571 2.41 -2.68 -18.66
C ASP A 571 3.87 -2.89 -18.19
N SER A 572 4.17 -4.00 -17.52
CA SER A 572 5.55 -4.36 -17.13
C SER A 572 6.43 -4.74 -18.33
N GLU A 573 5.82 -5.23 -19.42
CA GLU A 573 6.50 -5.65 -20.65
C GLU A 573 6.70 -4.49 -21.65
N ASN A 574 6.28 -3.29 -21.24
CA ASN A 574 6.41 -2.00 -21.91
C ASN A 574 5.59 -1.84 -23.22
N ASN A 575 4.52 -2.62 -23.43
CA ASN A 575 3.52 -2.28 -24.45
C ASN A 575 2.81 -0.99 -24.06
N THR A 576 2.64 -0.09 -25.03
CA THR A 576 2.18 1.27 -24.77
C THR A 576 0.80 1.55 -25.36
N GLN A 577 -0.12 2.05 -24.55
CA GLN A 577 -1.33 2.72 -25.01
C GLN A 577 -1.30 4.20 -24.61
N SER A 578 -2.06 5.05 -25.30
CA SER A 578 -2.19 6.46 -24.91
C SER A 578 -3.61 7.00 -25.08
N LYS A 579 -3.96 8.00 -24.26
CA LYS A 579 -5.25 8.69 -24.29
C LYS A 579 -5.05 10.20 -24.25
N SER A 580 -5.54 10.88 -25.27
CA SER A 580 -5.54 12.35 -25.36
C SER A 580 -6.85 12.94 -24.82
N VAL A 581 -6.74 14.08 -24.15
CA VAL A 581 -7.86 14.91 -23.67
C VAL A 581 -7.60 16.36 -24.07
N SER A 582 -8.55 16.98 -24.78
CA SER A 582 -8.53 18.44 -25.01
C SER A 582 -9.15 19.15 -23.82
N ILE A 583 -8.43 20.12 -23.24
CA ILE A 583 -8.83 20.89 -22.06
C ILE A 583 -8.95 22.35 -22.51
N ASP A 584 -10.17 22.88 -22.66
CA ASP A 584 -10.33 24.31 -22.90
C ASP A 584 -10.50 25.04 -21.57
N VAL A 585 -9.52 25.88 -21.24
CA VAL A 585 -9.52 26.74 -20.06
C VAL A 585 -10.10 28.08 -20.47
N LEU A 586 -11.33 28.33 -20.04
CA LEU A 586 -12.10 29.49 -20.43
C LEU A 586 -11.76 30.69 -19.53
N GLN A 587 -11.57 31.85 -20.13
CA GLN A 587 -11.76 33.11 -19.43
C GLN A 587 -13.20 33.54 -19.66
N LEU A 588 -14.06 33.34 -18.65
CA LEU A 588 -15.35 34.01 -18.62
C LEU A 588 -15.10 35.52 -18.49
N PRO A 589 -15.84 36.38 -19.22
CA PRO A 589 -15.79 37.81 -18.98
C PRO A 589 -16.26 38.10 -17.55
N ASP A 590 -15.78 39.19 -16.96
CA ASP A 590 -16.37 39.66 -15.72
C ASP A 590 -17.83 40.04 -15.94
N THR A 591 -18.66 39.74 -14.94
CA THR A 591 -20.10 40.04 -14.91
C THR A 591 -20.52 40.64 -13.57
N THR A 592 -19.56 40.93 -12.67
CA THR A 592 -19.86 41.72 -11.48
C THR A 592 -20.12 43.17 -11.87
N LEU A 593 -21.06 43.83 -11.18
CA LEU A 593 -21.27 45.26 -11.37
C LEU A 593 -20.28 46.01 -10.46
N PRO A 594 -19.58 47.04 -10.96
CA PRO A 594 -18.71 47.87 -10.13
C PRO A 594 -19.45 48.46 -8.92
N ASP A 595 -18.86 48.32 -7.73
CA ASP A 595 -19.36 48.91 -6.49
C ASP A 595 -19.10 50.42 -6.46
N ILE A 596 -20.12 51.17 -6.03
CA ILE A 596 -20.03 52.59 -5.74
C ILE A 596 -20.83 52.94 -4.49
N SER A 597 -20.22 53.74 -3.63
CA SER A 597 -20.88 54.36 -2.48
C SER A 597 -20.46 55.82 -2.36
N GLY A 598 -21.34 56.65 -1.80
CA GLY A 598 -21.12 58.09 -1.66
C GLY A 598 -22.34 58.79 -1.06
N PRO A 599 -22.29 60.12 -0.85
CA PRO A 599 -23.42 60.89 -0.35
C PRO A 599 -24.60 60.83 -1.34
N SER A 600 -25.84 60.78 -0.86
CA SER A 600 -27.05 60.94 -1.69
C SER A 600 -27.48 62.40 -1.82
N THR A 601 -27.07 63.24 -0.88
CA THR A 601 -27.30 64.69 -0.85
C THR A 601 -26.05 65.44 -0.41
N TYR A 602 -25.89 66.68 -0.89
CA TYR A 602 -24.85 67.62 -0.46
C TYR A 602 -25.42 69.04 -0.46
N GLN A 603 -24.92 69.91 0.40
CA GLN A 603 -25.36 71.30 0.48
C GLN A 603 -24.16 72.23 0.69
N TYR A 604 -24.13 73.37 0.00
CA TYR A 604 -23.14 74.42 0.22
C TYR A 604 -23.68 75.80 -0.17
N THR A 605 -23.06 76.89 0.28
CA THR A 605 -23.51 78.26 -0.05
C THR A 605 -22.82 78.77 -1.31
N VAL A 606 -23.58 79.41 -2.21
CA VAL A 606 -23.06 79.94 -3.48
C VAL A 606 -21.81 80.80 -3.27
N GLY A 607 -20.78 80.58 -4.09
CA GLY A 607 -19.49 81.28 -4.00
C GLY A 607 -18.47 80.68 -3.02
N ASN A 608 -18.84 79.69 -2.18
CA ASN A 608 -17.84 78.92 -1.45
C ASN A 608 -16.98 78.08 -2.41
N THR A 609 -15.73 77.81 -2.01
CA THR A 609 -14.74 77.03 -2.78
C THR A 609 -14.17 75.88 -1.96
N GLY A 610 -13.72 74.81 -2.63
CA GLY A 610 -13.24 73.59 -1.99
C GLY A 610 -14.31 72.51 -1.80
N ASN A 611 -15.52 72.73 -2.31
CA ASN A 611 -16.62 71.79 -2.21
C ASN A 611 -16.34 70.58 -3.11
N SER A 612 -16.35 69.39 -2.53
CA SER A 612 -16.17 68.14 -3.28
C SER A 612 -16.94 66.98 -2.68
N LEU A 613 -17.37 66.08 -3.55
CA LEU A 613 -18.03 64.83 -3.21
C LEU A 613 -17.00 63.71 -3.21
N SER A 614 -16.94 62.94 -2.13
CA SER A 614 -16.13 61.72 -2.06
C SER A 614 -16.99 60.50 -2.33
N PHE A 615 -16.56 59.67 -3.27
CA PHE A 615 -17.12 58.35 -3.56
C PHE A 615 -16.08 57.29 -3.20
N THR A 616 -16.52 56.13 -2.73
CA THR A 616 -15.66 54.94 -2.63
C THR A 616 -16.07 53.96 -3.72
N LEU A 617 -15.13 53.60 -4.58
CA LEU A 617 -15.32 52.72 -5.73
C LEU A 617 -14.61 51.38 -5.51
N GLY A 618 -15.17 50.29 -6.03
CA GLY A 618 -14.57 48.96 -5.93
C GLY A 618 -14.96 48.07 -7.12
N ASP A 619 -13.99 47.47 -7.78
CA ASP A 619 -14.19 46.39 -8.75
C ASP A 619 -12.91 45.51 -8.84
N LYS A 620 -13.01 44.34 -9.46
CA LYS A 620 -11.87 43.46 -9.73
C LYS A 620 -11.01 43.99 -10.89
N ASN A 621 -11.63 44.63 -11.89
CA ASN A 621 -11.03 45.14 -13.12
C ASN A 621 -11.42 46.63 -13.36
N PRO A 622 -10.99 47.60 -12.52
CA PRO A 622 -11.41 49.00 -12.65
C PRO A 622 -11.12 49.63 -14.03
N GLY A 623 -12.18 50.13 -14.67
CA GLY A 623 -12.11 50.71 -16.01
C GLY A 623 -12.21 52.22 -16.01
N VAL A 624 -13.38 52.75 -16.41
CA VAL A 624 -13.61 54.19 -16.63
C VAL A 624 -14.84 54.72 -15.92
N TYR A 625 -14.85 56.01 -15.64
CA TYR A 625 -16.02 56.75 -15.16
C TYR A 625 -16.27 58.00 -15.99
N ASN A 626 -17.51 58.45 -16.01
CA ASN A 626 -17.89 59.78 -16.44
C ASN A 626 -18.95 60.35 -15.47
N THR A 627 -19.17 61.67 -15.49
CA THR A 627 -20.25 62.28 -14.69
C THR A 627 -21.06 63.27 -15.49
N THR A 628 -22.36 63.32 -15.21
CA THR A 628 -23.29 64.31 -15.75
C THR A 628 -23.82 65.21 -14.64
N MET A 629 -23.95 66.51 -14.91
CA MET A 629 -24.61 67.50 -14.05
C MET A 629 -25.88 67.98 -14.76
N ASN A 630 -27.04 67.84 -14.13
CA ASN A 630 -28.35 68.18 -14.69
C ASN A 630 -28.62 67.55 -16.08
N GLY A 631 -28.07 66.34 -16.31
CA GLY A 631 -28.16 65.60 -17.58
C GLY A 631 -27.16 66.01 -18.67
N GLY A 632 -26.39 67.09 -18.49
CA GLY A 632 -25.27 67.45 -19.37
C GLY A 632 -23.95 66.84 -18.89
N LEU A 633 -23.01 66.56 -19.80
CA LEU A 633 -21.69 66.03 -19.43
C LEU A 633 -20.90 67.04 -18.57
N TYR A 634 -20.41 66.60 -17.40
CA TYR A 634 -19.69 67.43 -16.43
C TYR A 634 -18.21 67.04 -16.34
N ASN A 635 -17.89 65.74 -16.30
CA ASN A 635 -16.54 65.22 -16.53
C ASN A 635 -16.53 64.32 -17.76
N SER A 636 -15.55 64.54 -18.65
CA SER A 636 -15.19 63.58 -19.69
C SER A 636 -14.77 62.24 -19.08
N THR A 637 -14.88 61.17 -19.87
CA THR A 637 -14.42 59.83 -19.49
C THR A 637 -12.98 59.84 -18.97
N LYS A 638 -12.77 59.28 -17.79
CA LYS A 638 -11.47 59.15 -17.09
C LYS A 638 -11.34 57.74 -16.54
N THR A 639 -10.13 57.23 -16.37
CA THR A 639 -9.92 55.97 -15.63
C THR A 639 -10.14 56.17 -14.12
N TRP A 640 -10.40 55.08 -13.41
CA TRP A 640 -10.48 55.06 -11.95
C TRP A 640 -9.76 53.83 -11.37
N THR A 641 -9.60 53.81 -10.05
CA THR A 641 -8.98 52.73 -9.29
C THR A 641 -9.72 52.55 -7.97
N ASN A 642 -9.68 51.35 -7.39
CA ASN A 642 -10.32 51.06 -6.10
C ASN A 642 -9.92 52.04 -5.00
N GLY A 643 -10.89 52.42 -4.16
CA GLY A 643 -10.73 53.41 -3.09
C GLY A 643 -11.45 54.73 -3.40
N SER A 644 -10.94 55.84 -2.88
CA SER A 644 -11.64 57.12 -2.85
C SER A 644 -11.46 57.95 -4.12
N LEU A 645 -12.56 58.30 -4.79
CA LEU A 645 -12.63 59.29 -5.87
C LEU A 645 -13.25 60.58 -5.35
N SER A 646 -12.56 61.71 -5.52
CA SER A 646 -13.10 63.05 -5.22
C SER A 646 -13.53 63.78 -6.50
N ILE A 647 -14.69 64.42 -6.46
CA ILE A 647 -15.25 65.22 -7.54
C ILE A 647 -15.57 66.62 -7.00
N ASN A 648 -14.87 67.63 -7.48
CA ASN A 648 -15.18 69.03 -7.19
C ASN A 648 -16.58 69.41 -7.72
N VAL A 649 -17.30 70.22 -6.95
CA VAL A 649 -18.65 70.72 -7.29
C VAL A 649 -18.80 72.23 -7.06
N ASP A 650 -17.68 72.96 -7.05
CA ASP A 650 -17.67 74.43 -6.92
C ASP A 650 -18.28 75.12 -8.15
N GLY A 651 -18.70 76.38 -7.99
CA GLY A 651 -19.12 77.24 -9.09
C GLY A 651 -20.52 76.95 -9.66
N LEU A 652 -21.29 76.05 -9.06
CA LEU A 652 -22.71 75.89 -9.37
C LEU A 652 -23.49 77.08 -8.80
N GLY A 653 -24.51 77.56 -9.52
CA GLY A 653 -25.38 78.65 -9.06
C GLY A 653 -26.46 78.18 -8.08
N VAL A 654 -27.13 79.12 -7.40
CA VAL A 654 -28.21 78.84 -6.42
C VAL A 654 -29.30 77.94 -7.02
N GLY A 655 -29.69 76.90 -6.29
CA GLY A 655 -30.72 75.92 -6.69
C GLY A 655 -30.29 74.47 -6.46
N ILE A 656 -31.15 73.53 -6.88
CA ILE A 656 -30.86 72.10 -6.82
C ILE A 656 -30.22 71.65 -8.14
N HIS A 657 -29.09 70.96 -8.05
CA HIS A 657 -28.40 70.32 -9.17
C HIS A 657 -28.29 68.82 -8.89
N THR A 658 -28.48 68.00 -9.92
CA THR A 658 -28.33 66.54 -9.82
C THR A 658 -27.05 66.13 -10.53
N LEU A 659 -26.06 65.65 -9.77
CA LEU A 659 -24.90 64.95 -10.30
C LEU A 659 -25.25 63.45 -10.40
N ILE A 660 -24.96 62.84 -11.55
CA ILE A 660 -24.91 61.37 -11.68
C ILE A 660 -23.48 61.00 -12.08
N ILE A 661 -22.89 60.06 -11.36
CA ILE A 661 -21.65 59.39 -11.74
C ILE A 661 -22.00 58.01 -12.31
N TYR A 662 -21.43 57.69 -13.47
CA TYR A 662 -21.47 56.39 -14.10
C TYR A 662 -20.08 55.78 -14.06
N ILE A 663 -19.95 54.58 -13.51
CA ILE A 663 -18.70 53.80 -13.48
C ILE A 663 -18.84 52.52 -14.29
N TYR A 664 -17.72 52.12 -14.88
CA TYR A 664 -17.56 50.94 -15.74
C TYR A 664 -16.26 50.22 -15.33
N ASP A 665 -16.27 48.89 -15.34
CA ASP A 665 -15.06 48.05 -15.35
C ASP A 665 -14.41 48.07 -16.76
N LEU A 666 -13.44 47.19 -17.01
CA LEU A 666 -12.81 47.02 -18.32
C LEU A 666 -13.69 46.21 -19.30
N GLU A 667 -14.56 45.34 -18.77
CA GLU A 667 -15.45 44.44 -19.51
C GLU A 667 -16.74 45.11 -20.00
N GLY A 668 -17.14 46.23 -19.40
CA GLY A 668 -18.28 47.07 -19.78
C GLY A 668 -19.50 47.01 -18.86
N ASN A 669 -19.42 46.32 -17.71
CA ASN A 669 -20.46 46.30 -16.69
C ASN A 669 -20.59 47.70 -16.06
N GLN A 670 -21.83 48.20 -15.95
CA GLN A 670 -22.10 49.59 -15.56
C GLN A 670 -22.86 49.68 -14.23
N GLN A 671 -22.41 50.57 -13.35
CA GLN A 671 -23.16 51.03 -12.19
C GLN A 671 -23.26 52.57 -12.17
N SER A 672 -24.24 53.12 -11.44
CA SER A 672 -24.36 54.58 -11.28
C SER A 672 -24.85 55.01 -9.90
N HIS A 673 -24.32 56.13 -9.40
CA HIS A 673 -24.76 56.77 -8.16
C HIS A 673 -25.21 58.21 -8.42
N THR A 674 -26.26 58.66 -7.73
CA THR A 674 -26.87 59.99 -7.90
C THR A 674 -26.75 60.83 -6.64
N VAL A 675 -26.37 62.09 -6.78
CA VAL A 675 -26.24 63.07 -5.68
C VAL A 675 -27.06 64.31 -6.02
N ASN A 676 -27.97 64.69 -5.12
CA ASN A 676 -28.66 65.98 -5.20
C ASN A 676 -27.88 67.03 -4.41
N ILE A 677 -27.35 68.02 -5.11
CA ILE A 677 -26.54 69.13 -4.58
C ILE A 677 -27.45 70.35 -4.47
N GLU A 678 -27.71 70.84 -3.27
CA GLU A 678 -28.49 72.07 -3.06
C GLU A 678 -27.54 73.24 -2.76
N VAL A 679 -27.48 74.19 -3.68
CA VAL A 679 -26.68 75.40 -3.54
C VAL A 679 -27.56 76.49 -2.94
N LEU A 680 -27.27 76.86 -1.70
CA LEU A 680 -28.02 77.86 -0.95
C LEU A 680 -27.60 79.28 -1.34
N PRO A 681 -28.53 80.26 -1.35
CA PRO A 681 -28.15 81.67 -1.45
C PRO A 681 -27.43 82.12 -0.18
N ILE A 682 -26.59 83.14 -0.29
CA ILE A 682 -26.12 83.89 0.88
C ILE A 682 -27.33 84.58 1.51
N LEU A 683 -27.48 84.46 2.82
CA LEU A 683 -28.51 85.13 3.62
C LEU A 683 -27.83 86.07 4.61
N GLU A 684 -28.47 87.22 4.81
CA GLU A 684 -27.99 88.43 5.50
C GLU A 684 -26.84 89.18 4.79
N PRO A 685 -27.03 90.46 4.39
CA PRO A 685 -25.95 91.39 4.06
C PRO A 685 -25.33 91.97 5.33
N ASP A 686 -24.16 92.62 5.25
CA ASP A 686 -23.60 93.30 6.43
C ASP A 686 -24.36 94.60 6.76
N THR A 687 -24.35 94.92 8.05
CA THR A 687 -24.97 96.09 8.68
C THR A 687 -24.09 96.70 9.77
N ALA A 688 -22.85 96.22 9.95
CA ALA A 688 -21.83 96.94 10.70
C ALA A 688 -21.37 98.19 9.94
N SER A 689 -20.77 99.15 10.64
CA SER A 689 -19.92 100.17 10.02
C SER A 689 -18.46 99.74 10.18
N PRO A 690 -17.56 100.11 9.25
CA PRO A 690 -16.13 99.92 9.43
C PRO A 690 -15.60 100.48 10.76
N ASP A 691 -14.60 99.81 11.32
CA ASP A 691 -13.79 100.33 12.44
C ASP A 691 -12.67 101.25 11.90
N ILE A 692 -12.37 102.32 12.65
CA ILE A 692 -11.22 103.20 12.42
C ILE A 692 -10.58 103.61 13.75
N THR A 693 -9.26 103.57 13.81
CA THR A 693 -8.47 103.98 14.98
C THR A 693 -7.17 104.69 14.57
N GLY A 694 -6.76 105.70 15.35
CA GLY A 694 -5.51 106.41 15.16
C GLY A 694 -5.44 107.70 15.99
N PRO A 695 -4.44 108.58 15.74
CA PRO A 695 -4.29 109.83 16.48
C PRO A 695 -5.48 110.77 16.23
N THR A 696 -5.89 111.52 17.25
CA THR A 696 -6.89 112.61 17.12
C THR A 696 -6.26 114.00 17.04
N ASN A 697 -4.93 114.07 17.18
CA ASN A 697 -4.12 115.27 17.07
C ASN A 697 -2.74 114.95 16.49
N TYR A 698 -2.18 115.89 15.72
CA TYR A 698 -0.84 115.80 15.13
C TYR A 698 -0.21 117.19 15.06
N GLN A 699 1.11 117.27 15.18
CA GLN A 699 1.84 118.53 15.23
C GLN A 699 3.17 118.39 14.49
N TYR A 700 3.47 119.35 13.61
CA TYR A 700 4.73 119.39 12.86
C TYR A 700 5.17 120.84 12.58
N ILE A 701 6.41 121.04 12.10
CA ILE A 701 6.98 122.37 11.83
C ILE A 701 6.80 122.73 10.35
N VAL A 702 6.49 123.99 10.06
CA VAL A 702 6.32 124.47 8.68
C VAL A 702 7.55 124.16 7.81
N ASP A 703 7.29 123.79 6.56
CA ASP A 703 8.27 123.30 5.58
C ASP A 703 8.98 121.96 5.91
N GLU A 704 8.60 121.25 6.98
CA GLU A 704 8.95 119.83 7.13
C GLU A 704 8.23 118.95 6.10
N THR A 705 8.86 117.82 5.75
CA THR A 705 8.36 116.81 4.80
C THR A 705 8.37 115.42 5.43
N GLU A 706 7.62 114.47 4.87
CA GLU A 706 7.39 113.11 5.39
C GLU A 706 6.43 113.06 6.62
N ASN A 707 5.61 114.09 6.80
CA ASN A 707 4.55 114.11 7.83
C ASN A 707 3.42 113.17 7.43
N ILE A 708 3.43 111.98 7.99
CA ILE A 708 2.49 110.90 7.69
C ILE A 708 1.64 110.57 8.92
N LEU A 709 0.32 110.64 8.75
CA LEU A 709 -0.67 110.09 9.65
C LEU A 709 -0.89 108.61 9.32
N VAL A 710 -0.79 107.74 10.33
CA VAL A 710 -1.11 106.31 10.20
C VAL A 710 -2.39 106.01 10.98
N LEU A 711 -3.36 105.40 10.31
CA LEU A 711 -4.64 104.96 10.87
C LEU A 711 -4.82 103.47 10.61
N THR A 712 -5.39 102.73 11.56
CA THR A 712 -5.79 101.33 11.37
C THR A 712 -7.28 101.27 11.13
N ILE A 713 -7.67 100.60 10.04
CA ILE A 713 -9.07 100.46 9.60
C ILE A 713 -9.40 98.98 9.35
N GLY A 714 -10.66 98.59 9.58
CA GLY A 714 -11.08 97.19 9.47
C GLY A 714 -12.59 97.03 9.28
N ASP A 715 -12.99 96.13 8.38
CA ASP A 715 -14.38 95.74 8.10
C ASP A 715 -14.41 94.31 7.54
N ILE A 716 -15.58 93.68 7.35
CA ILE A 716 -15.68 92.38 6.67
C ILE A 716 -15.69 92.53 5.14
N ASN A 717 -16.25 93.63 4.62
CA ASN A 717 -16.38 93.98 3.21
C ASN A 717 -15.76 95.37 2.87
N PRO A 718 -14.43 95.57 3.00
CA PRO A 718 -13.76 96.84 2.66
C PRO A 718 -14.05 97.37 1.25
N ASN A 719 -14.20 98.69 1.14
CA ASN A 719 -14.48 99.40 -0.11
C ASN A 719 -13.54 100.61 -0.29
N VAL A 720 -13.99 101.83 0.02
CA VAL A 720 -13.26 103.09 -0.20
C VAL A 720 -13.18 103.96 1.07
N TYR A 721 -12.23 104.89 1.12
CA TYR A 721 -12.22 106.00 2.06
C TYR A 721 -11.99 107.35 1.38
N ASP A 722 -12.60 108.38 1.95
CA ASP A 722 -12.39 109.78 1.63
C ASP A 722 -11.59 110.46 2.73
N VAL A 723 -10.89 111.54 2.39
CA VAL A 723 -10.20 112.41 3.34
C VAL A 723 -10.55 113.85 3.01
N LEU A 724 -11.01 114.62 4.00
CA LEU A 724 -11.33 116.03 3.87
C LEU A 724 -10.42 116.86 4.77
N LEU A 725 -9.84 117.94 4.25
CA LEU A 725 -9.10 118.94 5.00
C LEU A 725 -9.91 120.25 5.04
N ASP A 726 -10.23 120.72 6.24
CA ASP A 726 -11.13 121.86 6.50
C ASP A 726 -12.46 121.77 5.71
N GLY A 727 -13.02 120.56 5.60
CA GLY A 727 -14.26 120.29 4.86
C GLY A 727 -14.15 120.33 3.33
N LYS A 728 -12.93 120.35 2.76
CA LYS A 728 -12.69 120.17 1.33
C LYS A 728 -12.04 118.82 1.07
N ILE A 729 -12.43 118.16 -0.02
CA ILE A 729 -11.83 116.89 -0.46
C ILE A 729 -10.30 117.06 -0.62
N TYR A 730 -9.55 116.19 0.05
CA TYR A 730 -8.09 116.04 0.00
C TYR A 730 -7.72 114.72 -0.70
N LEU A 731 -8.43 113.63 -0.38
CA LEU A 731 -8.46 112.36 -1.11
C LEU A 731 -9.92 111.90 -1.26
N ASN A 732 -10.23 111.12 -2.31
CA ASN A 732 -11.59 110.65 -2.61
C ASN A 732 -11.54 109.23 -3.21
N ASP A 733 -12.54 108.39 -2.92
CA ASP A 733 -12.70 107.03 -3.46
C ASP A 733 -11.44 106.14 -3.35
N ILE A 734 -10.64 106.28 -2.29
CA ILE A 734 -9.40 105.52 -2.15
C ILE A 734 -9.71 104.10 -1.65
N ALA A 735 -9.55 103.11 -2.53
CA ALA A 735 -9.79 101.71 -2.20
C ALA A 735 -8.86 101.22 -1.06
N TRP A 736 -9.40 100.39 -0.15
CA TRP A 736 -8.66 99.93 1.03
C TRP A 736 -8.88 98.44 1.36
N ILE A 737 -8.03 97.94 2.26
CA ILE A 737 -8.10 96.60 2.85
C ILE A 737 -7.76 96.69 4.34
N ASN A 738 -8.22 95.73 5.14
CA ASN A 738 -7.98 95.67 6.59
C ASN A 738 -6.51 95.80 6.95
N GLY A 739 -6.17 96.76 7.81
CA GLY A 739 -4.80 97.09 8.16
C GLY A 739 -4.59 98.60 8.30
N THR A 740 -3.37 99.06 8.01
CA THR A 740 -2.98 100.47 8.17
C THR A 740 -3.03 101.25 6.85
N ILE A 741 -3.74 102.38 6.83
CA ILE A 741 -3.59 103.42 5.80
C ILE A 741 -2.66 104.52 6.28
N SER A 742 -1.99 105.17 5.32
CA SER A 742 -1.04 106.26 5.54
C SER A 742 -1.45 107.48 4.72
N ILE A 743 -1.65 108.62 5.39
CA ILE A 743 -2.02 109.90 4.77
C ILE A 743 -0.89 110.90 5.01
N THR A 744 -0.18 111.29 3.96
CA THR A 744 0.76 112.42 4.01
C THR A 744 -0.01 113.73 4.15
N ILE A 745 0.49 114.65 4.98
CA ILE A 745 -0.12 115.96 5.26
C ILE A 745 0.86 117.14 5.12
N ASP A 746 1.94 116.94 4.37
CA ASP A 746 2.97 117.96 4.10
C ASP A 746 2.44 119.21 3.40
N GLY A 747 3.16 120.33 3.54
CA GLY A 747 2.93 121.56 2.76
C GLY A 747 1.79 122.45 3.23
N LEU A 748 1.22 122.21 4.41
CA LEU A 748 0.34 123.16 5.08
C LEU A 748 1.17 124.29 5.73
N GLY A 749 0.60 125.50 5.80
CA GLY A 749 1.24 126.65 6.44
C GLY A 749 0.99 126.69 7.95
N ILE A 750 1.66 127.62 8.66
CA ILE A 750 1.46 127.80 10.11
C ILE A 750 -0.02 128.04 10.43
N GLY A 751 -0.61 127.22 11.30
CA GLY A 751 -2.04 127.26 11.62
C GLY A 751 -2.57 125.97 12.28
N THR A 752 -3.90 125.87 12.37
CA THR A 752 -4.59 124.65 12.82
C THR A 752 -5.63 124.26 11.78
N TYR A 753 -5.61 122.99 11.39
CA TYR A 753 -6.46 122.40 10.35
C TYR A 753 -7.21 121.19 10.92
N ILE A 754 -8.37 120.88 10.34
CA ILE A 754 -9.16 119.70 10.69
C ILE A 754 -9.14 118.71 9.53
N LEU A 755 -8.56 117.54 9.75
CA LEU A 755 -8.67 116.40 8.84
C LEU A 755 -9.83 115.51 9.28
N GLU A 756 -10.75 115.20 8.38
CA GLU A 756 -11.81 114.20 8.58
C GLU A 756 -11.58 113.05 7.60
N VAL A 757 -11.44 111.83 8.12
CA VAL A 757 -11.34 110.60 7.33
C VAL A 757 -12.69 109.88 7.42
N VAL A 758 -13.27 109.53 6.27
CA VAL A 758 -14.56 108.83 6.16
C VAL A 758 -14.31 107.49 5.48
N VAL A 759 -14.61 106.38 6.15
CA VAL A 759 -14.34 105.03 5.64
C VAL A 759 -15.66 104.31 5.37
N TYR A 760 -15.77 103.67 4.22
CA TYR A 760 -16.95 102.98 3.72
C TYR A 760 -16.67 101.48 3.48
N ASP A 761 -17.69 100.65 3.69
CA ASP A 761 -17.76 99.26 3.24
C ASP A 761 -18.45 99.14 1.85
N MET A 762 -18.63 97.92 1.35
CA MET A 762 -19.33 97.66 0.07
C MET A 762 -20.85 97.91 0.17
N GLU A 763 -21.43 97.72 1.35
CA GLU A 763 -22.86 97.90 1.63
C GLU A 763 -23.27 99.37 1.85
N SER A 764 -22.30 100.29 1.85
CA SER A 764 -22.41 101.75 2.09
C SER A 764 -22.70 102.17 3.54
N ASN A 765 -22.42 101.31 4.52
CA ASN A 765 -22.21 101.73 5.91
C ASN A 765 -20.88 102.49 6.02
N PHE A 766 -20.75 103.36 7.02
CA PHE A 766 -19.55 104.20 7.15
C PHE A 766 -19.23 104.63 8.58
N VAL A 767 -17.99 105.05 8.78
CA VAL A 767 -17.47 105.65 10.01
C VAL A 767 -16.70 106.95 9.71
N LYS A 768 -16.53 107.80 10.72
CA LYS A 768 -15.74 109.04 10.63
C LYS A 768 -14.73 109.16 11.76
N HIS A 769 -13.51 109.55 11.42
CA HIS A 769 -12.44 109.88 12.38
C HIS A 769 -11.92 111.30 12.11
N THR A 770 -11.67 112.07 13.17
CA THR A 770 -11.30 113.49 13.05
C THR A 770 -9.99 113.77 13.76
N ILE A 771 -9.10 114.52 13.10
CA ILE A 771 -7.72 114.77 13.52
C ILE A 771 -7.44 116.27 13.45
N SER A 772 -7.03 116.87 14.57
CA SER A 772 -6.57 118.26 14.61
C SER A 772 -5.08 118.33 14.29
N ILE A 773 -4.73 118.94 13.15
CA ILE A 773 -3.33 119.15 12.73
C ILE A 773 -2.92 120.57 13.12
N THR A 774 -1.82 120.72 13.84
CA THR A 774 -1.21 122.01 14.17
C THR A 774 0.15 122.14 13.50
N VAL A 775 0.39 123.27 12.80
CA VAL A 775 1.67 123.56 12.14
C VAL A 775 2.28 124.81 12.77
N GLU A 776 3.53 124.72 13.21
CA GLU A 776 4.24 125.75 13.98
C GLU A 776 5.56 126.18 13.31
N ASP A 777 6.25 127.19 13.87
CA ASP A 777 7.52 127.75 13.36
C ASP A 777 8.71 127.32 14.23
N ILE A 778 9.95 127.44 13.72
CA ILE A 778 11.18 127.08 14.43
C ILE A 778 11.53 128.14 15.48
N GLU A 779 11.16 127.87 16.73
CA GLU A 779 11.73 128.53 17.93
C GLU A 779 13.22 128.19 18.07
N MET A 780 14.09 128.96 17.41
CA MET A 780 15.55 128.81 17.48
C MET A 780 16.10 129.09 18.89
N THR A 781 16.17 128.05 19.72
CA THR A 781 16.91 128.05 20.99
C THR A 781 18.20 127.23 20.88
N SER A 782 19.28 127.75 21.49
CA SER A 782 20.64 127.45 21.06
C SER A 782 21.51 126.76 22.13
N THR A 783 22.26 125.73 21.73
CA THR A 783 23.52 125.23 22.34
C THR A 783 23.44 124.50 23.71
N PRO A 784 24.48 123.73 24.13
CA PRO A 784 25.17 122.69 23.34
C PRO A 784 25.63 121.44 24.16
N THR A 785 25.97 120.34 23.46
CA THR A 785 26.95 119.27 23.87
C THR A 785 26.58 118.43 25.13
N THR A 786 27.14 117.24 25.39
CA THR A 786 28.44 116.62 25.01
C THR A 786 28.37 115.13 24.62
N THR A 787 29.09 114.78 23.55
CA THR A 787 30.04 113.64 23.35
C THR A 787 30.09 112.52 24.42
N SER A 788 30.28 111.22 24.10
CA SER A 788 31.45 110.63 23.39
C SER A 788 31.23 109.11 23.09
N PRO A 789 32.16 108.34 22.44
CA PRO A 789 31.76 107.33 21.43
C PRO A 789 32.40 105.91 21.60
N VAL A 790 32.49 105.18 20.47
CA VAL A 790 33.35 103.99 20.14
C VAL A 790 32.67 102.59 20.19
N THR A 791 32.36 102.08 18.98
CA THR A 791 32.94 100.92 18.24
C THR A 791 33.67 99.76 18.98
N PRO A 792 34.00 98.61 18.32
CA PRO A 792 33.23 97.36 18.34
C PRO A 792 33.93 96.16 19.03
N THR A 793 33.20 95.08 19.36
CA THR A 793 33.80 93.88 19.98
C THR A 793 33.17 92.52 19.61
N THR A 794 33.94 91.74 18.85
CA THR A 794 34.32 90.31 19.08
C THR A 794 33.29 89.21 19.45
N ILE A 795 33.22 88.21 18.57
CA ILE A 795 33.11 86.75 18.86
C ILE A 795 34.29 86.33 19.78
N PRO A 796 34.16 85.53 20.88
CA PRO A 796 34.37 84.05 20.78
C PRO A 796 33.86 83.08 21.90
N ILE A 797 33.83 81.78 21.53
CA ILE A 797 34.17 80.54 22.31
C ILE A 797 33.25 79.96 23.43
N SER A 798 32.88 78.69 23.18
CA SER A 798 32.60 77.50 24.02
C SER A 798 32.76 77.48 25.57
N ALA A 799 31.87 76.73 26.25
CA ALA A 799 32.14 75.96 27.49
C ALA A 799 31.11 74.80 27.70
N SER A 800 31.36 73.89 28.66
CA SER A 800 30.56 72.67 28.95
C SER A 800 29.67 72.77 30.22
N GLU A 801 28.78 71.79 30.39
CA GLU A 801 28.18 71.22 31.63
C GLU A 801 27.82 72.10 32.84
N THR A 802 26.58 71.97 33.35
CA THR A 802 26.26 71.22 34.60
C THR A 802 24.73 71.16 34.88
N SER A 803 24.30 70.46 35.93
CA SER A 803 22.93 69.97 36.13
C SER A 803 22.28 70.27 37.50
N THR A 804 20.95 70.32 37.52
CA THR A 804 20.04 70.25 38.70
C THR A 804 18.79 69.45 38.26
N ILE A 805 18.25 68.39 38.90
CA ILE A 805 18.00 67.94 40.30
C ILE A 805 16.48 67.98 40.65
N SER A 806 15.84 66.82 40.44
CA SER A 806 14.83 66.10 41.24
C SER A 806 13.61 66.76 41.92
N SER A 807 12.44 66.11 41.79
CA SER A 807 11.71 65.52 42.94
C SER A 807 10.61 64.48 42.57
N THR A 808 10.76 63.22 43.04
CA THR A 808 9.77 62.31 43.72
C THR A 808 8.34 62.10 43.17
N THR A 809 7.67 60.93 43.20
CA THR A 809 7.90 59.51 43.62
C THR A 809 6.68 58.66 43.15
N GLY A 810 6.68 57.32 42.99
CA GLY A 810 7.72 56.28 43.15
C GLY A 810 7.11 54.84 43.21
N MET A 811 7.98 53.82 43.43
CA MET A 811 7.70 52.44 43.93
C MET A 811 6.90 51.41 43.07
N GLN A 812 7.25 50.10 43.00
CA GLN A 812 8.44 49.34 43.45
C GLN A 812 8.49 47.88 42.87
N SER A 813 9.71 47.30 42.71
CA SER A 813 10.05 45.84 42.79
C SER A 813 9.54 44.86 41.68
N SER A 814 10.09 43.66 41.42
CA SER A 814 11.42 42.96 41.58
C SER A 814 11.23 41.45 41.21
N VAL A 815 12.18 40.59 40.77
CA VAL A 815 13.65 40.63 40.54
C VAL A 815 14.07 39.56 39.47
N VAL A 816 15.36 39.21 39.31
CA VAL A 816 15.98 38.30 38.29
C VAL A 816 16.63 37.05 38.92
N ASP A 817 16.63 35.86 38.26
CA ASP A 817 17.85 35.04 37.91
C ASP A 817 17.58 33.74 37.08
N ASN A 818 18.65 33.03 36.72
CA ASN A 818 18.77 31.92 35.73
C ASN A 818 18.69 30.48 36.31
N SER A 819 18.45 29.45 35.46
CA SER A 819 19.43 28.38 35.11
C SER A 819 18.89 27.00 34.59
N ILE A 820 19.53 26.49 33.51
CA ILE A 820 20.12 25.14 33.28
C ILE A 820 19.30 23.80 33.40
N THR A 821 19.07 23.18 32.23
CA THR A 821 19.07 21.73 31.80
C THR A 821 18.28 20.57 32.48
N SER A 822 17.49 19.90 31.62
CA SER A 822 17.48 18.43 31.29
C SER A 822 16.78 17.34 32.13
N SER A 823 16.33 16.32 31.37
CA SER A 823 16.11 14.88 31.67
C SER A 823 14.72 14.36 32.09
N ASN A 824 14.47 13.13 31.61
CA ASN A 824 13.30 12.21 31.71
C ASN A 824 12.87 11.93 33.18
N SER A 825 11.73 11.31 33.52
CA SER A 825 11.11 10.10 32.92
C SER A 825 9.63 9.85 33.35
N GLU A 826 9.15 8.64 33.05
CA GLU A 826 7.93 7.86 33.44
C GLU A 826 7.28 8.18 34.83
N SER A 827 6.03 7.81 35.16
CA SER A 827 5.25 6.62 34.78
C SER A 827 3.71 6.73 34.99
N SER A 828 3.01 5.60 34.84
CA SER A 828 1.56 5.30 34.87
C SER A 828 0.69 5.76 36.06
N GLU A 829 -0.63 5.92 35.85
CA GLU A 829 -1.69 5.17 36.58
C GLU A 829 -3.15 5.38 36.07
N GLY A 830 -3.98 4.33 36.13
CA GLY A 830 -5.47 4.39 36.00
C GLY A 830 -6.04 4.45 34.57
N PRO A 831 -7.29 3.97 34.30
CA PRO A 831 -8.44 4.01 35.22
C PRO A 831 -9.05 2.65 35.60
N THR A 832 -9.95 2.66 36.59
CA THR A 832 -10.59 1.47 37.19
C THR A 832 -11.95 1.09 36.57
N THR A 833 -12.33 -0.17 36.79
CA THR A 833 -13.50 -0.85 36.24
C THR A 833 -14.84 -0.47 36.88
N LYS A 834 -15.95 -0.61 36.12
CA LYS A 834 -17.07 -1.55 36.39
C LYS A 834 -18.15 -1.48 35.30
N SER A 835 -18.42 -2.58 34.59
CA SER A 835 -19.50 -3.58 34.86
C SER A 835 -20.91 -2.97 34.83
N SER A 836 -21.85 -3.44 34.02
CA SER A 836 -22.51 -4.76 34.13
C SER A 836 -23.42 -5.02 32.91
N THR A 837 -23.91 -6.22 32.54
CA THR A 837 -23.81 -7.59 33.11
C THR A 837 -24.12 -8.65 32.03
N THR A 838 -23.49 -9.84 32.14
CA THR A 838 -24.01 -11.23 31.94
C THR A 838 -25.39 -11.44 31.26
N SER A 839 -25.66 -12.46 30.43
CA SER A 839 -25.42 -13.92 30.62
C SER A 839 -25.85 -14.71 29.33
N ASP A 840 -25.63 -16.02 29.12
CA ASP A 840 -24.81 -17.03 29.82
C ASP A 840 -24.29 -18.17 28.90
N SER A 841 -23.33 -18.89 29.49
CA SER A 841 -22.63 -20.14 29.17
C SER A 841 -23.30 -21.33 28.42
N SER A 842 -22.64 -21.74 27.32
CA SER A 842 -22.09 -23.09 26.98
C SER A 842 -22.93 -24.36 26.68
N PHE A 843 -22.24 -25.30 25.99
CA PHE A 843 -22.41 -26.77 25.86
C PHE A 843 -23.20 -27.42 24.68
N LEU A 844 -22.40 -28.09 23.82
CA LEU A 844 -22.55 -29.46 23.26
C LEU A 844 -23.35 -29.79 21.96
N PHE A 845 -22.66 -30.59 21.13
CA PHE A 845 -23.08 -31.65 20.19
C PHE A 845 -24.13 -31.42 19.07
N TYR A 846 -23.65 -31.60 17.84
CA TYR A 846 -24.38 -32.20 16.69
C TYR A 846 -24.82 -33.65 17.02
N PRO A 847 -25.90 -34.22 16.40
CA PRO A 847 -25.87 -34.55 14.97
C PRO A 847 -27.21 -34.57 14.16
N LEU A 848 -27.02 -34.58 12.83
CA LEU A 848 -27.81 -35.16 11.72
C LEU A 848 -29.36 -35.02 11.57
N LEU A 849 -29.73 -34.63 10.34
CA LEU A 849 -30.80 -35.15 9.45
C LEU A 849 -32.27 -35.31 9.94
N VAL A 850 -33.23 -34.83 9.12
CA VAL A 850 -34.30 -35.66 8.48
C VAL A 850 -35.31 -34.81 7.66
N SER A 851 -35.86 -35.42 6.59
CA SER A 851 -37.07 -35.05 5.82
C SER A 851 -37.08 -33.80 4.91
N ILE A 852 -36.82 -34.04 3.62
CA ILE A 852 -37.56 -33.39 2.52
C ILE A 852 -38.67 -34.33 2.06
N VAL A 853 -39.94 -33.98 2.29
CA VAL A 853 -41.10 -34.44 1.51
C VAL A 853 -42.19 -33.36 1.54
N VAL A 854 -42.63 -32.87 0.37
CA VAL A 854 -44.06 -32.60 0.00
C VAL A 854 -44.17 -31.76 -1.29
N LEU A 855 -44.94 -32.29 -2.23
CA LEU A 855 -45.55 -31.67 -3.42
C LEU A 855 -44.69 -30.88 -4.43
N ILE A 856 -44.32 -31.60 -5.49
CA ILE A 856 -44.49 -31.13 -6.87
C ILE A 856 -45.94 -30.64 -7.06
N TYR A 857 -46.18 -29.32 -7.22
CA TYR A 857 -47.46 -28.84 -7.77
C TYR A 857 -47.47 -27.41 -8.35
N LYS A 858 -46.87 -27.21 -9.54
CA LYS A 858 -47.41 -26.33 -10.61
C LYS A 858 -46.55 -26.35 -11.88
N THR A 859 -47.10 -26.93 -12.95
CA THR A 859 -46.84 -26.43 -14.31
C THR A 859 -47.95 -25.44 -14.69
N ARG A 860 -47.67 -24.56 -15.67
CA ARG A 860 -48.51 -23.42 -16.10
C ARG A 860 -48.54 -22.27 -15.06
N ASN A 861 -48.52 -20.99 -15.45
CA ASN A 861 -48.90 -20.41 -16.75
C ASN A 861 -48.25 -19.02 -16.98
N ARG A 862 -47.88 -18.73 -18.23
CA ARG A 862 -47.44 -17.41 -18.76
C ARG A 862 -46.07 -16.91 -18.23
N LYS A 863 -45.31 -16.10 -18.98
CA LYS A 863 -45.61 -15.47 -20.29
C LYS A 863 -44.48 -15.72 -21.28
#